data_AF-A0A1Y2AVL1-F1
#
_entry.id   AF-A0A1Y2AVL1-F1
#
_cell.length_a   1.000
_cell.length_b   1.000
_cell.length_c   1.000
_cell.angle_alpha   90.00
_cell.angle_beta   90.00
_cell.angle_gamma   90.00
#
_symmetry.space_group_name_H-M   'P 1'
#
loop_
_entity.id
_entity.type
_entity.pdbx_description
1 polymer ?
#
loop_
_entity_poly.entity_id
_entity_poly.type
_entity_poly.pdbx_seq_one_letter_code
_entity_poly.pdbx_strand_id
1 'polypeptide(L)'
;MADIEIDLPSTHLAAPEVSIRGRHFVDSHERVLDLRGANVSASSKVPIKPFKIHDHRIASYVGRPFPIEEASEHWRRLRSWGLTFVRINVTWDAIEHAGPGHYDEDHLTYLRRLLDSMAQFGLIAYVAMHQDVWSRYSGGSGAPGWTLELAGFDLSDDGEKLALSGSAFLDGVRGGRLEGERGLWPTGYQKLASATMHTLFFGGKTFAPSFMVDSKGKRKVNIQEFLQESFFGAFDRLVEAVGDLDTVVGFELLNEPHPGYIGLPSIHEWNYNTDLHLGEFPSPLQSFSMGTGHPTPNVPIYIRAFPFPTRISHHITANPSSTVAWTGGSAKCIWEKEGVWRWSEQKNCAVAMQEDYFSKDRKGDKIEFYRDFYFPFVAAWEHRMAKGKGSRKMRMVGGVPNEDCPPWPVKLRPSHFVFAPHWYDLNALFKKSMGEMSVNVQGLARGMFILKALHFGRKGIFLNYKKQIQTLVSAARKELGDIPVVFGECGVPMDLNGEEALKTGNWKWQERIVDAMLSAMESCLVGFNLWTYNPTNNDHSGDEWNAENFSFFSDESRKRISTEAAATSSGLDAGGRLLDVIVRPYAVATAGTPLSAQFETSTAAFTYRFSSPFLPRAVVSIKKEPTPTTPSITEIYLPSRHYQEGKVSWLVSPGGRLKFDFPNQRLFVWFVDAPPDPSSRPRKQSVRRID
;
A
#
# COMPACT_ATOMS: atom_id res chain seq x y z
N MET A 1 42.50 12.09 -22.88
CA MET A 1 42.58 13.13 -21.83
C MET A 1 43.06 12.43 -20.58
N ALA A 2 44.00 12.99 -19.82
CA ALA A 2 44.43 12.37 -18.56
C ALA A 2 43.20 12.20 -17.65
N ASP A 3 42.95 10.97 -17.21
CA ASP A 3 41.88 10.64 -16.28
C ASP A 3 42.14 11.36 -14.96
N ILE A 4 41.50 12.51 -14.80
CA ILE A 4 41.32 13.08 -13.47
C ILE A 4 40.35 12.12 -12.79
N GLU A 5 40.86 11.35 -11.84
CA GLU A 5 40.06 10.48 -10.98
C GLU A 5 39.19 11.38 -10.08
N ILE A 6 38.07 11.86 -10.62
CA ILE A 6 37.10 12.67 -9.88
C ILE A 6 36.31 11.69 -9.03
N ASP A 7 36.56 11.64 -7.72
CA ASP A 7 35.71 10.90 -6.81
C ASP A 7 34.33 11.57 -6.73
N LEU A 8 33.27 10.82 -7.06
CA LEU A 8 31.89 11.29 -7.09
C LEU A 8 31.09 10.38 -6.15
N PRO A 9 30.82 10.80 -4.90
CA PRO A 9 30.11 9.96 -3.96
C PRO A 9 28.70 9.70 -4.48
N SER A 10 28.28 8.44 -4.37
CA SER A 10 26.89 8.05 -4.66
C SER A 10 25.95 8.68 -3.65
N THR A 11 24.73 8.98 -4.07
CA THR A 11 23.66 9.42 -3.18
C THR A 11 23.38 8.32 -2.17
N HIS A 12 23.66 8.63 -0.91
CA HIS A 12 23.24 7.85 0.23
C HIS A 12 21.94 8.47 0.73
N LEU A 13 20.92 7.65 0.99
CA LEU A 13 19.65 8.15 1.50
C LEU A 13 19.67 8.04 3.02
N ALA A 14 19.51 9.19 3.68
CA ALA A 14 19.18 9.29 5.09
C ALA A 14 17.98 10.23 5.27
N ALA A 15 17.10 9.91 6.22
CA ALA A 15 15.89 10.66 6.51
C ALA A 15 16.13 12.17 6.76
N PRO A 16 17.17 12.61 7.49
CA PRO A 16 17.45 14.04 7.66
C PRO A 16 17.83 14.76 6.35
N GLU A 17 18.28 14.01 5.35
CA GLU A 17 18.72 14.54 4.06
C GLU A 17 17.60 14.61 3.03
N VAL A 18 16.44 14.00 3.29
CA VAL A 18 15.28 14.03 2.39
C VAL A 18 14.26 15.04 2.89
N SER A 19 13.93 16.01 2.04
CA SER A 19 12.91 17.02 2.32
C SER A 19 11.87 17.15 1.20
N ILE A 20 10.78 17.87 1.47
CA ILE A 20 9.70 18.12 0.51
C ILE A 20 9.84 19.55 -0.03
N ARG A 21 9.90 19.69 -1.35
CA ARG A 21 9.88 20.98 -2.04
C ARG A 21 8.81 20.98 -3.13
N GLY A 22 7.66 21.58 -2.80
CA GLY A 22 6.46 21.46 -3.64
C GLY A 22 6.13 19.99 -3.87
N ARG A 23 5.95 19.60 -5.14
CA ARG A 23 5.60 18.21 -5.52
C ARG A 23 6.75 17.21 -5.49
N HIS A 24 7.96 17.61 -5.12
CA HIS A 24 9.16 16.79 -5.21
C HIS A 24 9.73 16.46 -3.84
N PHE A 25 10.33 15.27 -3.75
CA PHE A 25 11.33 14.96 -2.73
C PHE A 25 12.67 15.48 -3.22
N VAL A 26 13.45 16.11 -2.33
CA VAL A 26 14.79 16.61 -2.65
C VAL A 26 15.79 16.18 -1.60
N ASP A 27 17.04 15.99 -2.02
CA ASP A 27 18.15 15.78 -1.10
C ASP A 27 18.68 17.10 -0.51
N SER A 28 19.71 17.02 0.35
CA SER A 28 20.42 18.16 0.94
C SER A 28 21.14 19.06 -0.09
N HIS A 29 21.20 18.64 -1.34
CA HIS A 29 21.78 19.36 -2.47
C HIS A 29 20.71 19.91 -3.43
N GLU A 30 19.43 19.89 -3.05
CA GLU A 30 18.29 20.34 -3.84
C GLU A 30 18.08 19.56 -5.16
N ARG A 31 18.62 18.33 -5.24
CA ARG A 31 18.37 17.44 -6.38
C ARG A 31 17.06 16.69 -6.17
N VAL A 32 16.25 16.58 -7.22
CA VAL A 32 14.97 15.85 -7.15
C VAL A 32 15.22 14.35 -7.08
N LEU A 33 14.69 13.71 -6.04
CA LEU A 33 14.81 12.27 -5.80
C LEU A 33 13.63 11.51 -6.42
N ASP A 34 13.91 10.41 -7.11
CA ASP A 34 12.92 9.42 -7.55
C ASP A 34 12.91 8.25 -6.57
N LEU A 35 11.95 8.26 -5.64
CA LEU A 35 11.89 7.26 -4.56
C LEU A 35 11.15 6.01 -5.04
N ARG A 36 11.91 4.91 -5.20
CA ARG A 36 11.39 3.60 -5.60
C ARG A 36 11.78 2.54 -4.57
N GLY A 37 10.85 1.65 -4.24
CA GLY A 37 11.22 0.46 -3.50
C GLY A 37 10.09 -0.54 -3.30
N ALA A 38 10.01 -1.09 -2.09
CA ALA A 38 9.21 -2.28 -1.81
C ALA A 38 8.45 -2.14 -0.49
N ASN A 39 7.34 -2.87 -0.40
CA ASN A 39 6.68 -3.20 0.84
C ASN A 39 7.40 -4.34 1.53
N VAL A 40 7.71 -4.18 2.82
CA VAL A 40 8.41 -5.15 3.66
C VAL A 40 7.67 -5.24 5.00
N SER A 41 6.82 -6.23 5.22
CA SER A 41 6.37 -7.25 4.27
C SER A 41 4.91 -7.64 4.55
N ALA A 42 4.29 -8.41 3.66
CA ALA A 42 3.01 -9.06 3.97
C ALA A 42 3.08 -9.99 5.19
N SER A 43 4.22 -10.63 5.47
CA SER A 43 4.37 -11.50 6.67
C SER A 43 4.28 -10.75 7.98
N SER A 44 4.42 -9.41 7.98
CA SER A 44 4.24 -8.58 9.17
C SER A 44 2.76 -8.40 9.55
N LYS A 45 1.82 -8.89 8.72
CA LYS A 45 0.38 -8.93 9.01
C LYS A 45 0.01 -10.05 9.99
N VAL A 46 0.89 -11.03 10.18
CA VAL A 46 0.63 -12.21 11.00
C VAL A 46 1.72 -12.42 12.06
N PRO A 47 1.37 -12.87 13.27
CA PRO A 47 2.31 -13.24 14.31
C PRO A 47 3.29 -14.31 13.84
N ILE A 48 4.46 -14.37 14.47
CA ILE A 48 5.53 -15.30 14.11
C ILE A 48 5.15 -16.77 14.36
N LYS A 49 4.24 -17.02 15.31
CA LYS A 49 3.71 -18.36 15.61
C LYS A 49 2.18 -18.33 15.57
N PRO A 50 1.53 -19.38 15.02
CA PRO A 50 0.09 -19.49 15.09
C PRO A 50 -0.38 -19.71 16.52
N PHE A 51 -1.56 -19.19 16.82
CA PHE A 51 -2.30 -19.37 18.07
C PHE A 51 -3.80 -19.37 17.76
N LYS A 52 -4.62 -19.79 18.73
CA LYS A 52 -6.08 -19.76 18.58
C LYS A 52 -6.61 -18.35 18.74
N ILE A 53 -7.64 -17.97 17.98
CA ILE A 53 -8.25 -16.63 17.96
C ILE A 53 -8.60 -16.10 19.35
N HIS A 54 -9.09 -16.95 20.26
CA HIS A 54 -9.41 -16.55 21.64
C HIS A 54 -8.17 -16.26 22.51
N ASP A 55 -6.99 -16.76 22.12
CA ASP A 55 -5.72 -16.52 22.79
C ASP A 55 -4.98 -15.29 22.21
N HIS A 56 -5.66 -14.42 21.46
CA HIS A 56 -5.06 -13.26 20.77
C HIS A 56 -4.07 -12.42 21.59
N ARG A 57 -4.26 -12.36 22.91
CA ARG A 57 -3.42 -11.61 23.86
C ARG A 57 -2.01 -12.17 24.06
N ILE A 58 -1.66 -13.32 23.48
CA ILE A 58 -0.30 -13.90 23.56
C ILE A 58 0.48 -13.76 22.23
N ALA A 59 -0.04 -12.99 21.28
CA ALA A 59 0.60 -12.80 19.98
C ALA A 59 2.04 -12.31 20.13
N SER A 60 2.89 -12.65 19.16
CA SER A 60 4.24 -12.08 19.09
C SER A 60 4.62 -11.83 17.64
N TYR A 61 5.17 -10.63 17.41
CA TYR A 61 5.64 -10.18 16.11
C TYR A 61 7.16 -9.96 16.10
N VAL A 62 7.86 -10.34 17.18
CA VAL A 62 9.33 -10.34 17.23
C VAL A 62 9.87 -11.28 16.16
N GLY A 63 10.72 -10.76 15.27
CA GLY A 63 11.25 -11.52 14.13
C GLY A 63 10.39 -11.46 12.86
N ARG A 64 9.30 -10.67 12.82
CA ARG A 64 8.62 -10.29 11.57
C ARG A 64 9.19 -8.96 11.07
N PRO A 65 9.49 -8.75 9.79
CA PRO A 65 9.24 -9.60 8.62
C PRO A 65 10.17 -10.83 8.49
N PHE A 66 11.31 -10.83 9.15
CA PHE A 66 12.33 -11.88 9.16
C PHE A 66 13.29 -11.73 10.35
N PRO A 67 14.04 -12.79 10.76
CA PRO A 67 15.02 -12.69 11.85
C PRO A 67 16.06 -11.59 11.62
N ILE A 68 16.53 -10.95 12.70
CA ILE A 68 17.44 -9.81 12.61
C ILE A 68 18.81 -10.20 12.02
N GLU A 69 19.21 -11.46 12.19
CA GLU A 69 20.44 -12.05 11.66
C GLU A 69 20.42 -12.12 10.13
N GLU A 70 19.23 -12.24 9.52
CA GLU A 70 19.03 -12.34 8.07
C GLU A 70 18.87 -10.96 7.40
N ALA A 71 18.60 -9.91 8.19
CA ALA A 71 18.25 -8.59 7.69
C ALA A 71 19.25 -8.01 6.69
N SER A 72 20.54 -8.17 6.97
CA SER A 72 21.61 -7.67 6.09
C SER A 72 21.56 -8.27 4.69
N GLU A 73 21.14 -9.53 4.53
CA GLU A 73 21.02 -10.15 3.21
C GLU A 73 19.84 -9.57 2.44
N HIS A 74 18.69 -9.40 3.10
CA HIS A 74 17.50 -8.81 2.52
C HIS A 74 17.72 -7.35 2.09
N TRP A 75 18.41 -6.55 2.90
CA TRP A 75 18.75 -5.16 2.56
C TRP A 75 19.72 -5.05 1.40
N ARG A 76 20.76 -5.91 1.34
CA ARG A 76 21.66 -5.98 0.18
C ARG A 76 20.91 -6.30 -1.10
N ARG A 77 19.96 -7.23 -1.04
CA ARG A 77 19.14 -7.63 -2.18
C ARG A 77 18.25 -6.50 -2.68
N LEU A 78 17.49 -5.85 -1.80
CA LEU A 78 16.67 -4.70 -2.18
C LEU A 78 17.51 -3.56 -2.78
N ARG A 79 18.67 -3.25 -2.16
CA ARG A 79 19.62 -2.26 -2.70
C ARG A 79 20.14 -2.66 -4.09
N SER A 80 20.50 -3.94 -4.29
CA SER A 80 21.00 -4.44 -5.59
C SER A 80 19.93 -4.46 -6.68
N TRP A 81 18.65 -4.37 -6.32
CA TRP A 81 17.54 -4.24 -7.25
C TRP A 81 17.12 -2.79 -7.49
N GLY A 82 17.83 -1.82 -6.89
CA GLY A 82 17.51 -0.40 -6.98
C GLY A 82 16.32 0.02 -6.11
N LEU A 83 15.82 -0.85 -5.23
CA LEU A 83 14.67 -0.63 -4.37
C LEU A 83 15.15 -0.11 -3.00
N THR A 84 15.30 1.21 -2.86
CA THR A 84 15.95 1.84 -1.70
C THR A 84 15.00 2.58 -0.76
N PHE A 85 13.74 2.77 -1.18
CA PHE A 85 12.70 3.41 -0.40
C PHE A 85 11.68 2.37 0.06
N VAL A 86 11.69 2.02 1.34
CA VAL A 86 10.93 0.88 1.89
C VAL A 86 9.65 1.34 2.59
N ARG A 87 8.56 0.62 2.39
CA ARG A 87 7.35 0.73 3.21
C ARG A 87 7.36 -0.42 4.21
N ILE A 88 7.57 -0.11 5.49
CA ILE A 88 7.66 -1.11 6.57
C ILE A 88 6.28 -1.29 7.18
N ASN A 89 5.73 -2.51 7.09
CA ASN A 89 4.38 -2.80 7.58
C ASN A 89 4.41 -3.14 9.06
N VAL A 90 3.58 -2.47 9.85
CA VAL A 90 3.35 -2.76 11.27
C VAL A 90 1.85 -2.73 11.53
N THR A 91 1.30 -3.72 12.23
CA THR A 91 -0.13 -3.72 12.59
C THR A 91 -0.32 -3.14 13.98
N TRP A 92 -1.52 -2.62 14.27
CA TRP A 92 -1.87 -2.19 15.63
C TRP A 92 -1.83 -3.39 16.61
N ASP A 93 -2.23 -4.58 16.16
CA ASP A 93 -2.09 -5.85 16.87
C ASP A 93 -0.63 -6.14 17.27
N ALA A 94 0.34 -5.87 16.39
CA ALA A 94 1.76 -6.05 16.71
C ALA A 94 2.26 -5.15 17.84
N ILE A 95 1.59 -4.02 18.10
CA ILE A 95 1.98 -3.07 19.13
C ILE A 95 1.17 -3.28 20.42
N GLU A 96 -0.10 -3.65 20.34
CA GLU A 96 -1.03 -3.57 21.48
C GLU A 96 -1.99 -4.79 21.58
N HIS A 97 -1.54 -5.99 21.18
CA HIS A 97 -2.35 -7.22 21.24
C HIS A 97 -2.82 -7.58 22.68
N ALA A 98 -2.00 -7.32 23.70
CA ALA A 98 -2.29 -7.74 25.09
C ALA A 98 -3.48 -6.99 25.71
N GLY A 99 -3.79 -5.78 25.23
CA GLY A 99 -4.90 -4.95 25.71
C GLY A 99 -4.59 -3.44 25.67
N PRO A 100 -5.60 -2.59 25.88
CA PRO A 100 -5.45 -1.14 25.76
C PRO A 100 -4.45 -0.56 26.78
N GLY A 101 -3.41 0.09 26.27
CA GLY A 101 -2.25 0.63 26.97
C GLY A 101 -1.22 -0.41 27.39
N HIS A 102 -1.27 -1.64 26.86
CA HIS A 102 -0.28 -2.69 27.10
C HIS A 102 0.52 -2.94 25.82
N TYR A 103 1.62 -2.21 25.70
CA TYR A 103 2.44 -2.20 24.49
C TYR A 103 3.49 -3.33 24.48
N ASP A 104 3.70 -3.96 23.33
CA ASP A 104 4.74 -4.97 23.11
C ASP A 104 6.11 -4.30 22.89
N GLU A 105 6.81 -4.03 23.99
CA GLU A 105 8.13 -3.40 23.99
C GLU A 105 9.22 -4.29 23.36
N ASP A 106 9.04 -5.62 23.37
CA ASP A 106 9.98 -6.55 22.73
C ASP A 106 9.89 -6.42 21.21
N HIS A 107 8.67 -6.35 20.65
CA HIS A 107 8.45 -6.09 19.24
C HIS A 107 9.00 -4.71 18.83
N LEU A 108 8.73 -3.64 19.60
CA LEU A 108 9.24 -2.30 19.31
C LEU A 108 10.78 -2.24 19.35
N THR A 109 11.41 -2.94 20.29
CA THR A 109 12.87 -3.06 20.38
C THR A 109 13.44 -3.77 19.15
N TYR A 110 12.82 -4.87 18.74
CA TYR A 110 13.20 -5.58 17.52
C TYR A 110 13.02 -4.69 16.27
N LEU A 111 11.89 -3.99 16.14
CA LEU A 111 11.59 -3.11 15.01
C LEU A 111 12.62 -1.98 14.89
N ARG A 112 13.02 -1.38 16.01
CA ARG A 112 14.09 -0.38 16.05
C ARG A 112 15.40 -0.94 15.48
N ARG A 113 15.84 -2.12 15.93
CA ARG A 113 17.06 -2.78 15.44
C ARG A 113 16.99 -3.08 13.94
N LEU A 114 15.83 -3.55 13.48
CA LEU A 114 15.59 -3.83 12.07
C LEU A 114 15.73 -2.56 11.22
N LEU A 115 15.04 -1.48 11.60
CA LEU A 115 15.08 -0.21 10.88
C LEU A 115 16.47 0.43 10.91
N ASP A 116 17.18 0.38 12.04
CA ASP A 116 18.53 0.92 12.17
C ASP A 116 19.53 0.16 11.26
N SER A 117 19.37 -1.16 11.12
CA SER A 117 20.23 -1.99 10.28
C SER A 117 20.21 -1.65 8.78
N MET A 118 19.23 -0.86 8.32
CA MET A 118 19.11 -0.39 6.94
C MET A 118 20.16 0.66 6.55
N ALA A 119 20.69 1.41 7.53
CA ALA A 119 21.53 2.58 7.30
C ALA A 119 22.79 2.26 6.47
N GLN A 120 23.47 1.14 6.80
CA GLN A 120 24.68 0.70 6.12
C GLN A 120 24.48 0.35 4.64
N PHE A 121 23.22 0.18 4.20
CA PHE A 121 22.86 -0.15 2.82
C PHE A 121 22.26 1.04 2.06
N GLY A 122 22.12 2.20 2.72
CA GLY A 122 21.52 3.41 2.15
C GLY A 122 20.06 3.20 1.75
N LEU A 123 19.29 2.50 2.59
CA LEU A 123 17.84 2.43 2.49
C LEU A 123 17.21 3.31 3.56
N ILE A 124 16.10 3.95 3.19
CA ILE A 124 15.21 4.65 4.10
C ILE A 124 13.83 4.00 4.06
N ALA A 125 13.05 4.17 5.12
CA ALA A 125 11.72 3.64 5.26
C ALA A 125 10.73 4.69 5.75
N TYR A 126 9.46 4.50 5.39
CA TYR A 126 8.36 4.97 6.24
C TYR A 126 7.68 3.76 6.86
N VAL A 127 7.17 3.94 8.08
CA VAL A 127 6.46 2.89 8.81
C VAL A 127 4.97 3.07 8.60
N ALA A 128 4.31 2.04 8.08
CA ALA A 128 2.90 2.05 7.74
C ALA A 128 2.08 1.23 8.72
N MET A 129 1.07 1.86 9.33
CA MET A 129 0.10 1.17 10.15
C MET A 129 -0.84 0.36 9.26
N HIS A 130 -0.51 -0.91 9.08
CA HIS A 130 -1.13 -1.80 8.12
C HIS A 130 -2.39 -2.46 8.70
N GLN A 131 -3.42 -2.59 7.87
CA GLN A 131 -4.64 -3.34 8.16
C GLN A 131 -5.25 -3.82 6.85
N ASP A 132 -5.99 -4.91 6.94
CA ASP A 132 -6.93 -5.36 5.92
C ASP A 132 -8.15 -5.92 6.63
N VAL A 133 -9.36 -5.54 6.21
CA VAL A 133 -10.61 -6.06 6.81
C VAL A 133 -10.61 -5.90 8.33
N TRP A 134 -10.13 -4.75 8.81
CA TRP A 134 -10.01 -4.36 10.21
C TRP A 134 -9.02 -5.18 11.04
N SER A 135 -9.17 -6.49 11.12
CA SER A 135 -8.49 -7.35 12.08
C SER A 135 -8.45 -8.80 11.63
N ARG A 136 -7.45 -9.55 12.11
CA ARG A 136 -7.41 -11.02 12.07
C ARG A 136 -8.72 -11.65 12.51
N TYR A 137 -9.32 -11.09 13.55
CA TYR A 137 -10.48 -11.66 14.21
C TYR A 137 -11.79 -11.34 13.49
N SER A 138 -11.74 -10.51 12.44
CA SER A 138 -12.81 -10.30 11.46
C SER A 138 -12.49 -10.90 10.07
N GLY A 139 -11.42 -11.70 9.96
CA GLY A 139 -11.03 -12.36 8.71
C GLY A 139 -9.90 -11.68 7.94
N GLY A 140 -9.23 -10.67 8.52
CA GLY A 140 -8.11 -9.98 7.89
C GLY A 140 -6.87 -9.77 8.76
N SER A 141 -6.41 -8.53 8.92
CA SER A 141 -5.24 -8.15 9.74
C SER A 141 -5.34 -6.69 10.18
N GLY A 142 -4.58 -6.26 11.20
CA GLY A 142 -4.52 -4.85 11.61
C GLY A 142 -4.80 -4.64 13.09
N ALA A 143 -6.06 -4.44 13.47
CA ALA A 143 -6.48 -4.11 14.82
C ALA A 143 -6.42 -5.32 15.78
N PRO A 144 -6.09 -5.10 17.07
CA PRO A 144 -6.09 -6.14 18.10
C PRO A 144 -7.44 -6.81 18.35
N GLY A 145 -7.43 -8.05 18.85
CA GLY A 145 -8.65 -8.83 19.13
C GLY A 145 -9.52 -8.23 20.23
N TRP A 146 -8.91 -7.55 21.19
CA TRP A 146 -9.66 -6.86 22.24
C TRP A 146 -10.58 -5.77 21.70
N THR A 147 -10.34 -5.25 20.48
CA THR A 147 -11.23 -4.26 19.85
C THR A 147 -12.59 -4.87 19.48
N LEU A 148 -12.61 -6.13 19.01
CA LEU A 148 -13.83 -6.88 18.71
C LEU A 148 -14.55 -7.29 20.00
N GLU A 149 -13.81 -7.77 21.01
CA GLU A 149 -14.38 -8.10 22.32
C GLU A 149 -15.04 -6.87 22.97
N LEU A 150 -14.39 -5.70 22.87
CA LEU A 150 -14.92 -4.43 23.38
C LEU A 150 -16.21 -4.02 22.67
N ALA A 151 -16.32 -4.27 21.36
CA ALA A 151 -17.54 -4.07 20.60
C ALA A 151 -18.64 -5.11 20.92
N GLY A 152 -18.29 -6.18 21.63
CA GLY A 152 -19.21 -7.23 22.09
C GLY A 152 -19.28 -8.46 21.18
N PHE A 153 -18.36 -8.61 20.22
CA PHE A 153 -18.25 -9.83 19.41
C PHE A 153 -17.67 -10.99 20.23
N ASP A 154 -18.16 -12.19 19.94
CA ASP A 154 -17.74 -13.41 20.63
C ASP A 154 -16.56 -14.08 19.90
N LEU A 155 -15.36 -13.94 20.47
CA LEU A 155 -14.14 -14.59 19.98
C LEU A 155 -13.89 -15.98 20.60
N SER A 156 -14.77 -16.45 21.49
CA SER A 156 -14.62 -17.77 22.10
C SER A 156 -14.70 -18.89 21.07
N ASP A 157 -14.23 -20.08 21.46
CA ASP A 157 -14.20 -21.27 20.59
C ASP A 157 -13.55 -20.97 19.24
N ASP A 158 -12.40 -20.31 19.28
CA ASP A 158 -11.62 -19.93 18.10
C ASP A 158 -12.40 -19.05 17.09
N GLY A 159 -13.34 -18.24 17.57
CA GLY A 159 -14.17 -17.37 16.72
C GLY A 159 -15.28 -18.11 15.96
N GLU A 160 -15.61 -19.35 16.34
CA GLU A 160 -16.56 -20.20 15.61
C GLU A 160 -17.94 -19.54 15.43
N LYS A 161 -18.40 -18.78 16.43
CA LYS A 161 -19.67 -18.06 16.32
C LYS A 161 -19.65 -16.97 15.25
N LEU A 162 -18.50 -16.33 15.02
CA LEU A 162 -18.37 -15.33 13.96
C LEU A 162 -18.41 -15.99 12.59
N ALA A 163 -17.77 -17.15 12.42
CA ALA A 163 -17.79 -17.91 11.18
C ALA A 163 -19.20 -18.46 10.88
N LEU A 164 -19.82 -19.18 11.82
CA LEU A 164 -21.13 -19.82 11.62
C LEU A 164 -22.28 -18.82 11.43
N SER A 165 -22.19 -17.65 12.06
CA SER A 165 -23.16 -16.58 11.84
C SER A 165 -22.96 -15.82 10.53
N GLY A 166 -21.86 -16.07 9.80
CA GLY A 166 -21.48 -15.31 8.62
C GLY A 166 -21.00 -13.88 8.94
N SER A 167 -20.64 -13.61 10.19
CA SER A 167 -20.18 -12.28 10.64
C SER A 167 -18.73 -11.99 10.25
N ALA A 168 -17.93 -13.02 10.02
CA ALA A 168 -16.54 -12.94 9.55
C ALA A 168 -16.18 -14.18 8.72
N PHE A 169 -15.23 -14.02 7.80
CA PHE A 169 -14.64 -15.13 7.07
C PHE A 169 -13.29 -15.50 7.69
N LEU A 170 -13.24 -16.57 8.48
CA LEU A 170 -12.07 -16.90 9.29
C LEU A 170 -11.18 -18.00 8.69
N ASP A 171 -11.60 -18.64 7.59
CA ASP A 171 -10.89 -19.79 7.02
C ASP A 171 -9.48 -19.43 6.56
N GLY A 172 -9.28 -18.19 6.05
CA GLY A 172 -7.95 -17.71 5.69
C GLY A 172 -7.02 -17.63 6.90
N VAL A 173 -7.50 -17.06 8.02
CA VAL A 173 -6.68 -16.79 9.21
C VAL A 173 -6.47 -18.00 10.12
N ARG A 174 -7.30 -19.04 10.00
CA ARG A 174 -7.18 -20.31 10.75
C ARG A 174 -6.09 -21.25 10.20
N GLY A 175 -5.39 -20.82 9.15
CA GLY A 175 -4.31 -21.57 8.55
C GLY A 175 -4.85 -22.65 7.61
N GLY A 176 -4.74 -22.41 6.32
CA GLY A 176 -5.17 -23.37 5.32
C GLY A 176 -5.10 -22.78 3.92
N ARG A 177 -4.83 -23.63 2.94
CA ARG A 177 -5.12 -23.28 1.55
C ARG A 177 -6.64 -23.24 1.43
N LEU A 178 -7.21 -22.10 1.06
CA LEU A 178 -8.62 -22.01 0.74
C LEU A 178 -8.91 -22.90 -0.48
N GLU A 179 -9.65 -23.98 -0.27
CA GLU A 179 -10.17 -24.80 -1.37
C GLU A 179 -11.33 -24.06 -2.06
N GLY A 180 -11.34 -24.05 -3.39
CA GLY A 180 -12.39 -23.39 -4.17
C GLY A 180 -12.08 -21.94 -4.53
N GLU A 181 -13.00 -21.03 -4.22
CA GLU A 181 -13.02 -19.67 -4.77
C GLU A 181 -11.95 -18.78 -4.15
N ARG A 182 -11.02 -18.25 -4.98
CA ARG A 182 -9.90 -17.42 -4.52
C ARG A 182 -10.24 -15.94 -4.48
N GLY A 183 -9.49 -15.17 -3.70
CA GLY A 183 -9.67 -13.72 -3.60
C GLY A 183 -10.98 -13.32 -2.94
N LEU A 184 -11.49 -14.17 -2.03
CA LEU A 184 -12.69 -13.90 -1.25
C LEU A 184 -12.45 -12.92 -0.10
N TRP A 185 -11.24 -12.89 0.46
CA TRP A 185 -10.95 -12.10 1.66
C TRP A 185 -11.40 -10.62 1.59
N PRO A 186 -11.35 -9.88 0.45
CA PRO A 186 -11.78 -8.48 0.43
C PRO A 186 -13.28 -8.33 0.68
N THR A 187 -14.10 -9.35 0.44
CA THR A 187 -15.55 -9.32 0.73
C THR A 187 -15.82 -9.30 2.23
N GLY A 188 -14.79 -9.57 3.04
CA GLY A 188 -14.81 -9.40 4.48
C GLY A 188 -15.16 -7.98 4.91
N TYR A 189 -14.87 -6.95 4.10
CA TYR A 189 -15.27 -5.56 4.39
C TYR A 189 -16.80 -5.40 4.50
N GLN A 190 -17.57 -6.23 3.80
CA GLN A 190 -19.04 -6.21 3.82
C GLN A 190 -19.65 -7.18 4.85
N LYS A 191 -18.80 -7.91 5.60
CA LYS A 191 -19.25 -8.77 6.70
C LYS A 191 -19.49 -7.95 7.97
N LEU A 192 -20.40 -8.44 8.82
CA LEU A 192 -20.89 -7.73 10.00
C LEU A 192 -19.75 -7.20 10.89
N ALA A 193 -18.75 -8.03 11.18
CA ALA A 193 -17.68 -7.68 12.11
C ALA A 193 -16.84 -6.50 11.60
N SER A 194 -16.29 -6.61 10.40
CA SER A 194 -15.44 -5.57 9.81
C SER A 194 -16.21 -4.28 9.58
N ALA A 195 -17.40 -4.35 8.96
CA ALA A 195 -18.20 -3.17 8.67
C ALA A 195 -18.64 -2.44 9.95
N THR A 196 -18.99 -3.20 11.00
CA THR A 196 -19.31 -2.63 12.31
C THR A 196 -18.09 -1.91 12.90
N MET A 197 -16.93 -2.57 12.94
CA MET A 197 -15.74 -2.00 13.58
C MET A 197 -15.25 -0.71 12.90
N HIS A 198 -15.22 -0.66 11.57
CA HIS A 198 -14.89 0.57 10.83
C HIS A 198 -15.89 1.70 11.16
N THR A 199 -17.18 1.38 11.22
CA THR A 199 -18.23 2.37 11.53
C THR A 199 -18.09 2.91 12.95
N LEU A 200 -17.81 2.05 13.94
CA LEU A 200 -17.58 2.46 15.32
C LEU A 200 -16.30 3.29 15.46
N PHE A 201 -15.22 2.88 14.79
CA PHE A 201 -13.93 3.54 14.86
C PHE A 201 -13.95 4.96 14.29
N PHE A 202 -14.62 5.17 13.15
CA PHE A 202 -14.67 6.48 12.52
C PHE A 202 -15.85 7.33 12.99
N GLY A 203 -17.03 6.72 13.14
CA GLY A 203 -18.30 7.43 13.32
C GLY A 203 -19.13 6.97 14.52
N GLY A 204 -18.55 6.29 15.51
CA GLY A 204 -19.30 5.79 16.67
C GLY A 204 -20.07 6.87 17.46
N LYS A 205 -19.58 8.11 17.54
CA LYS A 205 -20.34 9.23 18.16
C LYS A 205 -21.58 9.60 17.35
N THR A 206 -21.50 9.46 16.02
CA THR A 206 -22.61 9.77 15.12
C THR A 206 -23.59 8.61 15.05
N PHE A 207 -23.13 7.38 14.84
CA PHE A 207 -23.98 6.23 14.52
C PHE A 207 -24.22 5.27 15.70
N ALA A 208 -23.45 5.35 16.78
CA ALA A 208 -23.62 4.55 17.99
C ALA A 208 -23.44 5.37 19.30
N PRO A 209 -24.14 6.51 19.48
CA PRO A 209 -23.98 7.42 20.61
C PRO A 209 -24.35 6.77 21.95
N SER A 210 -25.24 5.77 21.96
CA SER A 210 -25.56 5.04 23.19
C SER A 210 -24.46 4.07 23.61
N PHE A 211 -23.53 3.75 22.69
CA PHE A 211 -22.46 2.81 22.95
C PHE A 211 -21.30 3.49 23.70
N MET A 212 -21.42 3.42 25.02
CA MET A 212 -20.46 3.94 25.98
C MET A 212 -19.65 2.81 26.63
N VAL A 213 -18.33 2.97 26.68
CA VAL A 213 -17.38 2.02 27.28
C VAL A 213 -16.66 2.64 28.47
N ASP A 214 -16.23 1.81 29.41
CA ASP A 214 -15.49 2.27 30.59
C ASP A 214 -14.05 2.66 30.19
N SER A 215 -13.65 3.90 30.50
CA SER A 215 -12.27 4.35 30.35
C SER A 215 -11.55 4.34 31.70
N LYS A 216 -10.21 4.14 31.70
CA LYS A 216 -9.34 4.06 32.88
C LYS A 216 -9.61 5.25 33.82
N GLY A 217 -10.43 5.04 34.88
CA GLY A 217 -10.79 6.08 35.85
C GLY A 217 -12.28 6.37 36.12
N LYS A 218 -13.22 5.47 35.78
CA LYS A 218 -14.69 5.54 36.06
C LYS A 218 -15.55 6.43 35.14
N ARG A 219 -14.97 7.20 34.22
CA ARG A 219 -15.76 7.94 33.22
C ARG A 219 -16.06 7.04 32.02
N LYS A 220 -17.34 6.91 31.68
CA LYS A 220 -17.76 6.30 30.42
C LYS A 220 -17.49 7.26 29.26
N VAL A 221 -16.92 6.76 28.18
CA VAL A 221 -16.67 7.49 26.92
C VAL A 221 -17.31 6.74 25.76
N ASN A 222 -17.58 7.43 24.65
CA ASN A 222 -18.09 6.76 23.46
C ASN A 222 -17.01 5.82 22.88
N ILE A 223 -17.45 4.68 22.31
CA ILE A 223 -16.55 3.68 21.69
C ILE A 223 -15.58 4.28 20.67
N GLN A 224 -16.01 5.25 19.87
CA GLN A 224 -15.14 5.94 18.90
C GLN A 224 -13.95 6.61 19.59
N GLU A 225 -14.21 7.34 20.68
CA GLU A 225 -13.17 8.04 21.44
C GLU A 225 -12.21 7.05 22.07
N PHE A 226 -12.72 5.97 22.66
CA PHE A 226 -11.89 4.94 23.26
C PHE A 226 -10.96 4.27 22.23
N LEU A 227 -11.50 3.86 21.09
CA LEU A 227 -10.72 3.17 20.06
C LEU A 227 -9.69 4.10 19.42
N GLN A 228 -10.07 5.35 19.08
CA GLN A 228 -9.15 6.31 18.48
C GLN A 228 -8.03 6.70 19.45
N GLU A 229 -8.32 6.97 20.73
CA GLU A 229 -7.29 7.30 21.72
C GLU A 229 -6.35 6.11 22.00
N SER A 230 -6.86 4.87 22.00
CA SER A 230 -6.02 3.67 22.14
C SER A 230 -5.10 3.50 20.92
N PHE A 231 -5.66 3.64 19.71
CA PHE A 231 -4.90 3.59 18.46
C PHE A 231 -3.82 4.69 18.42
N PHE A 232 -4.16 5.93 18.78
CA PHE A 232 -3.17 7.02 18.86
C PHE A 232 -2.11 6.74 19.92
N GLY A 233 -2.47 6.18 21.08
CA GLY A 233 -1.50 5.75 22.08
C GLY A 233 -0.50 4.74 21.53
N ALA A 234 -0.96 3.70 20.82
CA ALA A 234 -0.09 2.74 20.16
C ALA A 234 0.79 3.41 19.08
N PHE A 235 0.22 4.33 18.30
CA PHE A 235 0.97 5.08 17.28
C PHE A 235 2.05 5.97 17.90
N ASP A 236 1.76 6.64 19.00
CA ASP A 236 2.74 7.49 19.70
C ASP A 236 3.91 6.66 20.23
N ARG A 237 3.62 5.47 20.80
CA ARG A 237 4.68 4.55 21.25
C ARG A 237 5.53 4.04 20.10
N LEU A 238 4.93 3.76 18.95
CA LEU A 238 5.67 3.44 17.72
C LEU A 238 6.62 4.58 17.33
N VAL A 239 6.11 5.83 17.28
CA VAL A 239 6.93 7.01 16.94
C VAL A 239 8.02 7.24 17.99
N GLU A 240 7.74 7.02 19.26
CA GLU A 240 8.74 7.11 20.33
C GLU A 240 9.85 6.06 20.19
N ALA A 241 9.52 4.85 19.73
CA ALA A 241 10.48 3.77 19.54
C ALA A 241 11.42 3.97 18.35
N VAL A 242 10.93 4.51 17.23
CA VAL A 242 11.68 4.50 15.95
C VAL A 242 11.81 5.87 15.27
N GLY A 243 11.09 6.90 15.72
CA GLY A 243 11.03 8.20 15.07
C GLY A 243 12.34 9.00 15.11
N ASP A 244 13.31 8.66 15.96
CA ASP A 244 14.63 9.31 15.97
C ASP A 244 15.63 8.70 14.98
N LEU A 245 15.31 7.57 14.34
CA LEU A 245 16.22 6.91 13.42
C LEU A 245 16.40 7.70 12.11
N ASP A 246 17.63 7.75 11.63
CA ASP A 246 17.99 8.35 10.34
C ASP A 246 17.54 7.48 9.16
N THR A 247 17.10 6.26 9.38
CA THR A 247 16.49 5.41 8.35
C THR A 247 14.99 5.63 8.24
N VAL A 248 14.33 6.30 9.20
CA VAL A 248 12.87 6.51 9.19
C VAL A 248 12.53 7.89 8.67
N VAL A 249 12.02 8.00 7.44
CA VAL A 249 11.68 9.28 6.80
C VAL A 249 10.26 9.74 7.11
N GLY A 250 9.35 8.83 7.44
CA GLY A 250 7.94 9.14 7.58
C GLY A 250 7.12 8.05 8.25
N PHE A 251 5.84 8.33 8.39
CA PHE A 251 4.84 7.37 8.84
C PHE A 251 3.59 7.46 7.98
N GLU A 252 2.93 6.33 7.77
CA GLU A 252 1.59 6.25 7.18
C GLU A 252 0.56 5.95 8.27
N LEU A 253 -0.46 6.80 8.35
CA LEU A 253 -1.46 6.76 9.42
C LEU A 253 -2.23 5.44 9.44
N LEU A 254 -2.77 5.02 8.30
CA LEU A 254 -3.60 3.83 8.19
C LEU A 254 -3.65 3.37 6.74
N ASN A 255 -3.35 2.10 6.51
CA ASN A 255 -3.53 1.45 5.22
C ASN A 255 -5.01 1.40 4.84
N GLU A 256 -5.34 1.85 3.62
CA GLU A 256 -6.66 1.65 2.97
C GLU A 256 -7.88 1.89 3.89
N PRO A 257 -8.07 3.12 4.40
CA PRO A 257 -9.12 3.43 5.36
C PRO A 257 -10.52 3.17 4.76
N HIS A 258 -11.22 2.15 5.27
CA HIS A 258 -12.55 1.77 4.78
C HIS A 258 -13.68 2.41 5.60
N PRO A 259 -14.79 2.88 4.99
CA PRO A 259 -15.87 3.57 5.70
C PRO A 259 -16.77 2.67 6.56
N GLY A 260 -16.74 1.35 6.33
CA GLY A 260 -17.74 0.45 6.91
C GLY A 260 -19.11 0.77 6.33
N TYR A 261 -20.10 1.07 7.18
CA TYR A 261 -21.44 1.47 6.75
C TYR A 261 -21.55 2.99 6.45
N ILE A 262 -20.56 3.80 6.82
CA ILE A 262 -20.65 5.27 6.73
C ILE A 262 -20.83 5.71 5.28
N GLY A 263 -21.88 6.49 5.02
CA GLY A 263 -22.21 7.00 3.69
C GLY A 263 -23.07 6.05 2.85
N LEU A 264 -23.44 4.89 3.40
CA LEU A 264 -24.29 3.93 2.69
C LEU A 264 -25.71 4.51 2.48
N PRO A 265 -26.23 4.54 1.24
CA PRO A 265 -27.55 5.12 0.96
C PRO A 265 -28.71 4.35 1.59
N SER A 266 -28.59 3.03 1.72
CA SER A 266 -29.61 2.15 2.29
C SER A 266 -29.01 0.90 2.89
N ILE A 267 -29.55 0.40 4.01
CA ILE A 267 -29.13 -0.87 4.62
C ILE A 267 -29.60 -2.13 3.88
N HIS A 268 -30.33 -1.97 2.77
CA HIS A 268 -30.83 -3.08 1.95
C HIS A 268 -29.82 -3.62 0.94
N GLU A 269 -28.79 -2.85 0.61
CA GLU A 269 -27.79 -3.23 -0.40
C GLU A 269 -26.47 -2.49 -0.19
N TRP A 270 -25.40 -3.06 -0.74
CA TRP A 270 -24.11 -2.37 -0.93
C TRP A 270 -24.07 -1.71 -2.30
N ASN A 271 -23.10 -0.82 -2.53
CA ASN A 271 -22.95 -0.19 -3.83
C ASN A 271 -22.18 -1.12 -4.79
N TYR A 272 -22.91 -1.72 -5.74
CA TYR A 272 -22.36 -2.63 -6.73
C TYR A 272 -21.12 -2.09 -7.49
N ASN A 273 -21.01 -0.77 -7.69
CA ASN A 273 -19.91 -0.20 -8.47
C ASN A 273 -18.63 0.05 -7.67
N THR A 274 -18.72 0.07 -6.34
CA THR A 274 -17.58 0.40 -5.46
C THR A 274 -17.24 -0.73 -4.48
N ASP A 275 -18.21 -1.57 -4.13
CA ASP A 275 -18.06 -2.67 -3.18
C ASP A 275 -17.82 -4.01 -3.89
N LEU A 276 -16.80 -4.75 -3.45
CA LEU A 276 -16.43 -6.02 -4.06
C LEU A 276 -17.41 -7.13 -3.64
N HIS A 277 -18.15 -7.65 -4.62
CA HIS A 277 -19.18 -8.67 -4.43
C HIS A 277 -18.72 -10.06 -4.93
N LEU A 278 -18.38 -11.00 -4.04
CA LEU A 278 -18.02 -12.38 -4.40
C LEU A 278 -18.38 -13.34 -3.25
N GLY A 279 -18.81 -14.56 -3.56
CA GLY A 279 -19.29 -15.50 -2.54
C GLY A 279 -20.55 -14.99 -1.83
N GLU A 280 -20.71 -15.34 -0.56
CA GLU A 280 -21.83 -14.87 0.27
C GLU A 280 -21.74 -13.36 0.52
N PHE A 281 -22.73 -12.59 0.06
CA PHE A 281 -22.69 -11.13 0.07
C PHE A 281 -23.97 -10.54 0.69
N PRO A 282 -24.14 -10.62 2.03
CA PRO A 282 -25.34 -10.13 2.69
C PRO A 282 -25.42 -8.61 2.64
N SER A 283 -26.63 -8.07 2.50
CA SER A 283 -26.87 -6.64 2.80
C SER A 283 -26.60 -6.35 4.29
N PRO A 284 -26.40 -5.08 4.69
CA PRO A 284 -26.27 -4.75 6.11
C PRO A 284 -27.43 -5.28 6.95
N LEU A 285 -28.69 -5.11 6.51
CA LEU A 285 -29.86 -5.63 7.22
C LEU A 285 -29.84 -7.16 7.36
N GLN A 286 -29.45 -7.88 6.30
CA GLN A 286 -29.27 -9.33 6.37
C GLN A 286 -28.16 -9.72 7.34
N SER A 287 -27.02 -9.01 7.30
CA SER A 287 -25.90 -9.26 8.21
C SER A 287 -26.27 -9.03 9.68
N PHE A 288 -27.12 -8.03 9.98
CA PHE A 288 -27.60 -7.79 11.33
C PHE A 288 -28.48 -8.94 11.83
N SER A 289 -29.43 -9.38 11.00
CA SER A 289 -30.31 -10.52 11.25
C SER A 289 -29.53 -11.81 11.50
N MET A 290 -28.54 -12.08 10.64
CA MET A 290 -27.64 -13.21 10.78
C MET A 290 -26.85 -13.13 12.09
N GLY A 291 -26.26 -11.98 12.41
CA GLY A 291 -25.46 -11.81 13.63
C GLY A 291 -26.24 -11.96 14.94
N THR A 292 -27.55 -11.72 14.93
CA THR A 292 -28.42 -11.95 16.10
C THR A 292 -28.98 -13.38 16.18
N GLY A 293 -28.54 -14.29 15.30
CA GLY A 293 -28.94 -15.69 15.36
C GLY A 293 -30.20 -16.04 14.59
N HIS A 294 -30.68 -15.19 13.67
CA HIS A 294 -31.83 -15.53 12.84
C HIS A 294 -31.38 -16.16 11.51
N PRO A 295 -31.89 -17.35 11.16
CA PRO A 295 -31.77 -17.89 9.80
C PRO A 295 -32.34 -16.89 8.80
N THR A 296 -31.49 -16.39 7.91
CA THR A 296 -31.83 -15.25 7.05
C THR A 296 -31.94 -15.70 5.60
N PRO A 297 -33.14 -15.76 5.01
CA PRO A 297 -33.34 -16.20 3.64
C PRO A 297 -32.88 -15.14 2.63
N ASN A 298 -32.77 -15.57 1.36
CA ASN A 298 -32.49 -14.71 0.22
C ASN A 298 -31.14 -13.96 0.29
N VAL A 299 -30.13 -14.53 0.96
CA VAL A 299 -28.77 -13.99 0.93
C VAL A 299 -28.12 -14.40 -0.40
N PRO A 300 -27.61 -13.45 -1.21
CA PRO A 300 -27.08 -13.76 -2.54
C PRO A 300 -25.67 -14.37 -2.46
N ILE A 301 -25.43 -15.35 -3.34
CA ILE A 301 -24.09 -15.87 -3.63
C ILE A 301 -23.64 -15.31 -4.98
N TYR A 302 -22.62 -14.47 -4.99
CA TYR A 302 -22.02 -13.91 -6.19
C TYR A 302 -20.90 -14.79 -6.73
N ILE A 303 -20.83 -14.90 -8.06
CA ILE A 303 -19.72 -15.55 -8.77
C ILE A 303 -19.19 -14.61 -9.85
N ARG A 304 -17.95 -14.82 -10.28
CA ARG A 304 -17.36 -14.09 -11.40
C ARG A 304 -18.16 -14.28 -12.69
N ALA A 305 -18.26 -13.22 -13.47
CA ALA A 305 -18.97 -13.23 -14.74
C ALA A 305 -18.26 -12.38 -15.81
N PHE A 306 -18.84 -12.38 -17.01
CA PHE A 306 -18.51 -11.49 -18.11
C PHE A 306 -19.81 -11.19 -18.89
N PRO A 307 -20.05 -9.95 -19.37
CA PRO A 307 -19.16 -8.79 -19.36
C PRO A 307 -19.10 -8.02 -18.04
N PHE A 308 -20.10 -8.19 -17.15
CA PHE A 308 -20.09 -7.62 -15.80
C PHE A 308 -19.12 -8.39 -14.90
N PRO A 309 -18.47 -7.75 -13.90
CA PRO A 309 -17.48 -8.42 -13.06
C PRO A 309 -18.06 -9.65 -12.36
N THR A 310 -19.31 -9.59 -11.92
CA THR A 310 -20.01 -10.71 -11.26
C THR A 310 -21.49 -10.79 -11.63
N ARG A 311 -22.10 -11.91 -11.25
CA ARG A 311 -23.55 -12.11 -11.22
C ARG A 311 -23.95 -12.90 -9.98
N ILE A 312 -25.22 -12.79 -9.60
CA ILE A 312 -25.81 -13.70 -8.61
C ILE A 312 -25.90 -15.10 -9.25
N SER A 313 -25.37 -16.09 -8.55
CA SER A 313 -25.47 -17.51 -8.92
C SER A 313 -26.79 -18.10 -8.42
N HIS A 314 -27.04 -17.94 -7.13
CA HIS A 314 -28.23 -18.41 -6.43
C HIS A 314 -28.37 -17.63 -5.11
N HIS A 315 -29.46 -17.88 -4.37
CA HIS A 315 -29.65 -17.37 -3.02
C HIS A 315 -29.68 -18.52 -2.02
N ILE A 316 -29.27 -18.24 -0.79
CA ILE A 316 -29.25 -19.20 0.33
C ILE A 316 -30.03 -18.66 1.53
N THR A 317 -30.34 -19.57 2.47
CA THR A 317 -30.63 -19.20 3.86
C THR A 317 -29.33 -19.23 4.64
N ALA A 318 -28.83 -18.06 5.03
CA ALA A 318 -27.59 -17.93 5.80
C ALA A 318 -27.85 -18.07 7.32
N ASN A 319 -26.79 -18.40 8.08
CA ASN A 319 -26.86 -18.75 9.50
C ASN A 319 -27.96 -19.77 9.87
N PRO A 320 -28.03 -20.94 9.20
CA PRO A 320 -29.05 -21.94 9.49
C PRO A 320 -28.97 -22.53 10.91
N SER A 321 -27.79 -22.44 11.55
CA SER A 321 -27.55 -22.90 12.92
C SER A 321 -28.07 -21.94 13.99
N SER A 322 -28.64 -20.79 13.61
CA SER A 322 -29.14 -19.76 14.53
C SER A 322 -28.05 -19.28 15.52
N THR A 323 -26.80 -19.22 15.05
CA THR A 323 -25.65 -18.88 15.88
C THR A 323 -25.57 -17.37 16.11
N VAL A 324 -25.36 -16.95 17.36
CA VAL A 324 -25.29 -15.53 17.73
C VAL A 324 -23.83 -15.07 17.77
N ALA A 325 -23.52 -13.99 17.04
CA ALA A 325 -22.17 -13.42 16.94
C ALA A 325 -21.74 -12.61 18.18
N TRP A 326 -22.68 -12.26 19.04
CA TRP A 326 -22.49 -11.33 20.16
C TRP A 326 -22.34 -12.05 21.51
N THR A 327 -21.36 -11.64 22.31
CA THR A 327 -21.19 -12.13 23.69
C THR A 327 -22.37 -11.71 24.56
N GLY A 328 -23.05 -12.68 25.17
CA GLY A 328 -24.21 -12.42 26.04
C GLY A 328 -25.55 -12.33 25.29
N GLY A 329 -25.61 -12.74 24.03
CA GLY A 329 -26.86 -12.98 23.29
C GLY A 329 -27.28 -11.87 22.31
N SER A 330 -28.35 -12.12 21.56
CA SER A 330 -28.84 -11.27 20.47
C SER A 330 -29.14 -9.83 20.88
N ALA A 331 -29.67 -9.65 22.10
CA ALA A 331 -29.96 -8.35 22.71
C ALA A 331 -28.72 -7.44 22.88
N LYS A 332 -27.53 -7.91 22.53
CA LYS A 332 -26.29 -7.13 22.54
C LYS A 332 -25.98 -6.46 21.21
N CYS A 333 -26.71 -6.77 20.13
CA CYS A 333 -26.56 -6.13 18.83
C CYS A 333 -26.64 -4.60 18.95
N ILE A 334 -25.58 -3.92 18.49
CA ILE A 334 -25.46 -2.47 18.58
C ILE A 334 -26.51 -1.81 17.70
N TRP A 335 -26.66 -2.30 16.47
CA TRP A 335 -27.54 -1.68 15.46
C TRP A 335 -29.02 -1.83 15.79
N GLU A 336 -29.42 -2.90 16.50
CA GLU A 336 -30.78 -3.02 17.02
C GLU A 336 -31.03 -2.04 18.18
N LYS A 337 -30.08 -1.90 19.12
CA LYS A 337 -30.17 -0.93 20.22
C LYS A 337 -30.23 0.52 19.75
N GLU A 338 -29.49 0.84 18.71
CA GLU A 338 -29.50 2.16 18.08
C GLU A 338 -30.77 2.40 17.21
N GLY A 339 -31.65 1.41 17.13
CA GLY A 339 -32.94 1.50 16.44
C GLY A 339 -32.80 1.54 14.93
N VAL A 340 -31.75 0.95 14.36
CA VAL A 340 -31.53 0.88 12.90
C VAL A 340 -32.47 -0.15 12.26
N TRP A 341 -32.67 -1.27 12.94
CA TRP A 341 -33.48 -2.40 12.49
C TRP A 341 -34.10 -3.14 13.69
N ARG A 342 -35.05 -4.03 13.43
CA ARG A 342 -35.59 -5.00 14.41
C ARG A 342 -36.02 -6.30 13.75
N TRP A 343 -36.09 -7.38 14.52
CA TRP A 343 -36.78 -8.60 14.09
C TRP A 343 -38.31 -8.45 14.24
N SER A 344 -39.06 -8.84 13.22
CA SER A 344 -40.52 -8.92 13.27
C SER A 344 -40.96 -10.37 13.45
N GLU A 345 -41.40 -10.72 14.66
CA GLU A 345 -41.94 -12.06 14.94
C GLU A 345 -43.15 -12.40 14.06
N GLN A 346 -44.01 -11.41 13.78
CA GLN A 346 -45.20 -11.60 12.95
C GLN A 346 -44.85 -11.92 11.49
N LYS A 347 -43.82 -11.27 10.94
CA LYS A 347 -43.39 -11.45 9.55
C LYS A 347 -42.27 -12.48 9.40
N ASN A 348 -41.70 -12.94 10.51
CA ASN A 348 -40.53 -13.81 10.57
C ASN A 348 -39.37 -13.28 9.69
N CYS A 349 -39.09 -11.97 9.79
CA CYS A 349 -38.04 -11.32 9.01
C CYS A 349 -37.48 -10.07 9.69
N ALA A 350 -36.29 -9.65 9.25
CA ALA A 350 -35.67 -8.39 9.64
C ALA A 350 -36.39 -7.21 8.97
N VAL A 351 -36.66 -6.17 9.75
CA VAL A 351 -37.33 -4.94 9.31
C VAL A 351 -36.40 -3.76 9.54
N ALA A 352 -36.16 -2.99 8.49
CA ALA A 352 -35.47 -1.71 8.58
C ALA A 352 -36.36 -0.71 9.34
N MET A 353 -35.83 -0.12 10.40
CA MET A 353 -36.49 0.96 11.13
C MET A 353 -36.02 2.32 10.63
N GLN A 354 -34.77 2.39 10.16
CA GLN A 354 -34.14 3.56 9.55
C GLN A 354 -33.28 3.10 8.37
N GLU A 355 -33.86 3.11 7.17
CA GLU A 355 -33.21 2.57 5.96
C GLU A 355 -31.92 3.33 5.59
N ASP A 356 -31.93 4.65 5.72
CA ASP A 356 -30.86 5.57 5.29
C ASP A 356 -29.97 6.03 6.46
N TYR A 357 -29.95 5.27 7.57
CA TYR A 357 -29.34 5.65 8.85
C TYR A 357 -27.90 6.14 8.73
N PHE A 358 -27.10 5.52 7.86
CA PHE A 358 -25.68 5.81 7.71
C PHE A 358 -25.35 6.91 6.69
N SER A 359 -26.36 7.46 6.01
CA SER A 359 -26.19 8.49 4.98
C SER A 359 -26.21 9.94 5.52
N LYS A 360 -26.60 10.11 6.79
CA LYS A 360 -26.84 11.41 7.41
C LYS A 360 -26.36 11.46 8.86
N ASP A 361 -26.10 12.66 9.34
CA ASP A 361 -25.76 12.90 10.74
C ASP A 361 -27.01 12.93 11.64
N ARG A 362 -26.82 13.25 12.93
CA ARG A 362 -27.91 13.33 13.91
C ARG A 362 -28.86 14.51 13.70
N LYS A 363 -28.48 15.51 12.91
CA LYS A 363 -29.33 16.63 12.52
C LYS A 363 -30.12 16.33 11.24
N GLY A 364 -29.77 15.24 10.55
CA GLY A 364 -30.35 14.83 9.28
C GLY A 364 -29.58 15.37 8.06
N ASP A 365 -28.43 16.00 8.27
CA ASP A 365 -27.61 16.54 7.18
C ASP A 365 -26.82 15.41 6.50
N LYS A 366 -26.70 15.47 5.17
CA LYS A 366 -25.95 14.47 4.39
C LYS A 366 -24.46 14.49 4.75
N ILE A 367 -23.92 13.31 5.03
CA ILE A 367 -22.49 13.15 5.34
C ILE A 367 -21.67 12.67 4.14
N GLU A 368 -20.36 12.82 4.25
CA GLU A 368 -19.35 12.26 3.35
C GLU A 368 -18.19 11.73 4.20
N PHE A 369 -17.77 10.48 3.96
CA PHE A 369 -16.83 9.76 4.82
C PHE A 369 -15.50 10.51 5.01
N TYR A 370 -14.91 10.97 3.90
CA TYR A 370 -13.60 11.62 3.95
C TYR A 370 -13.68 12.95 4.70
N ARG A 371 -14.63 13.81 4.34
CA ARG A 371 -14.83 15.14 4.92
C ARG A 371 -15.17 15.10 6.41
N ASP A 372 -16.11 14.25 6.80
CA ASP A 372 -16.75 14.34 8.12
C ASP A 372 -16.09 13.41 9.15
N PHE A 373 -15.32 12.40 8.71
CA PHE A 373 -14.76 11.38 9.61
C PHE A 373 -13.26 11.16 9.40
N TYR A 374 -12.81 10.84 8.18
CA TYR A 374 -11.40 10.50 7.95
C TYR A 374 -10.47 11.71 8.08
N PHE A 375 -10.77 12.86 7.46
CA PHE A 375 -9.91 14.05 7.58
C PHE A 375 -9.82 14.59 9.00
N PRO A 376 -10.91 14.63 9.81
CA PRO A 376 -10.79 14.93 11.23
C PRO A 376 -9.88 13.96 11.98
N PHE A 377 -9.93 12.66 11.67
CA PHE A 377 -9.02 11.65 12.23
C PHE A 377 -7.55 11.92 11.84
N VAL A 378 -7.29 12.26 10.58
CA VAL A 378 -5.95 12.67 10.11
C VAL A 378 -5.47 13.95 10.81
N ALA A 379 -6.35 14.93 11.03
CA ALA A 379 -6.00 16.15 11.74
C ALA A 379 -5.67 15.88 13.22
N ALA A 380 -6.40 14.98 13.87
CA ALA A 380 -6.09 14.54 15.23
C ALA A 380 -4.72 13.84 15.30
N TRP A 381 -4.40 12.98 14.34
CA TRP A 381 -3.08 12.36 14.22
C TRP A 381 -1.97 13.39 14.00
N GLU A 382 -2.17 14.38 13.12
CA GLU A 382 -1.20 15.44 12.89
C GLU A 382 -0.88 16.22 14.17
N HIS A 383 -1.88 16.47 15.02
CA HIS A 383 -1.65 17.13 16.31
C HIS A 383 -0.74 16.32 17.25
N ARG A 384 -0.72 14.99 17.14
CA ARG A 384 0.22 14.12 17.86
C ARG A 384 1.61 14.17 17.19
N MET A 385 1.65 13.97 15.88
CA MET A 385 2.88 13.92 15.08
C MET A 385 3.66 15.23 15.08
N ALA A 386 3.00 16.39 15.21
CA ALA A 386 3.65 17.70 15.26
C ALA A 386 4.56 17.90 16.49
N LYS A 387 4.61 16.94 17.42
CA LYS A 387 5.41 16.97 18.64
C LYS A 387 6.46 15.85 18.66
N GLY A 388 7.45 15.98 19.54
CA GLY A 388 8.43 14.92 19.80
C GLY A 388 9.20 14.46 18.56
N LYS A 389 9.48 13.15 18.51
CA LYS A 389 10.28 12.50 17.46
C LYS A 389 9.58 12.48 16.09
N GLY A 390 8.27 12.70 16.02
CA GLY A 390 7.49 12.74 14.78
C GLY A 390 7.55 14.08 14.03
N SER A 391 7.94 15.17 14.70
CA SER A 391 7.70 16.54 14.22
C SER A 391 8.21 16.85 12.81
N ARG A 392 9.37 16.30 12.42
CA ARG A 392 9.99 16.51 11.09
C ARG A 392 9.72 15.40 10.07
N LYS A 393 8.96 14.37 10.43
CA LYS A 393 8.76 13.17 9.61
C LYS A 393 7.67 13.39 8.56
N MET A 394 7.74 12.72 7.42
CA MET A 394 6.71 12.82 6.39
C MET A 394 5.40 12.18 6.87
N ARG A 395 4.28 12.79 6.46
CA ARG A 395 2.93 12.28 6.75
C ARG A 395 2.37 11.66 5.48
N MET A 396 2.52 10.34 5.36
CA MET A 396 1.96 9.57 4.26
C MET A 396 0.47 9.36 4.53
N VAL A 397 -0.40 9.84 3.65
CA VAL A 397 -1.84 9.62 3.79
C VAL A 397 -2.47 9.27 2.45
N GLY A 398 -3.16 8.12 2.43
CA GLY A 398 -3.88 7.60 1.28
C GLY A 398 -5.38 7.44 1.56
N GLY A 399 -6.07 6.82 0.61
CA GLY A 399 -7.47 6.40 0.70
C GLY A 399 -7.61 4.95 0.26
N VAL A 400 -8.84 4.53 -0.06
CA VAL A 400 -9.10 3.21 -0.64
C VAL A 400 -8.37 3.07 -1.99
N PRO A 401 -7.84 1.88 -2.35
CA PRO A 401 -7.10 1.69 -3.59
C PRO A 401 -7.88 2.12 -4.81
N ASN A 402 -7.16 2.62 -5.81
CA ASN A 402 -7.75 2.98 -7.11
C ASN A 402 -8.84 4.10 -7.02
N GLU A 403 -9.10 4.70 -5.87
CA GLU A 403 -9.99 5.86 -5.75
C GLU A 403 -9.27 7.16 -6.11
N ASP A 404 -10.06 8.12 -6.63
CA ASP A 404 -9.53 9.47 -6.84
C ASP A 404 -9.27 10.14 -5.49
N CYS A 405 -8.30 11.05 -5.46
CA CYS A 405 -8.09 11.88 -4.27
C CYS A 405 -9.37 12.65 -3.94
N PRO A 406 -9.95 12.48 -2.74
CA PRO A 406 -11.09 13.27 -2.32
C PRO A 406 -10.71 14.76 -2.18
N PRO A 407 -11.65 15.70 -2.37
CA PRO A 407 -11.41 17.13 -2.14
C PRO A 407 -11.02 17.40 -0.69
N TRP A 408 -9.75 17.74 -0.45
CA TRP A 408 -9.22 17.88 0.90
C TRP A 408 -9.02 19.35 1.28
N PRO A 409 -9.74 19.92 2.27
CA PRO A 409 -9.54 21.30 2.70
C PRO A 409 -8.11 21.54 3.20
N VAL A 410 -7.45 22.61 2.72
CA VAL A 410 -6.06 22.96 3.09
C VAL A 410 -5.82 22.97 4.59
N LYS A 411 -6.77 23.50 5.37
CA LYS A 411 -6.70 23.59 6.83
C LYS A 411 -6.68 22.25 7.58
N LEU A 412 -7.09 21.16 6.93
CA LEU A 412 -7.12 19.80 7.51
C LEU A 412 -5.98 18.92 6.98
N ARG A 413 -5.11 19.45 6.12
CA ARG A 413 -3.98 18.71 5.56
C ARG A 413 -2.84 18.70 6.58
N PRO A 414 -2.16 17.57 6.78
CA PRO A 414 -1.03 17.51 7.71
C PRO A 414 0.15 18.37 7.23
N SER A 415 1.06 18.72 8.15
CA SER A 415 2.37 19.24 7.74
C SER A 415 3.20 18.10 7.10
N HIS A 416 4.16 18.45 6.23
CA HIS A 416 4.99 17.46 5.52
C HIS A 416 4.17 16.37 4.78
N PHE A 417 3.01 16.77 4.23
CA PHE A 417 2.05 15.85 3.61
C PHE A 417 2.61 15.23 2.33
N VAL A 418 2.50 13.91 2.24
CA VAL A 418 2.68 13.11 1.04
C VAL A 418 1.38 12.35 0.78
N PHE A 419 0.82 12.52 -0.42
CA PHE A 419 -0.35 11.73 -0.83
C PHE A 419 0.12 10.33 -1.26
N ALA A 420 -0.40 9.30 -0.61
CA ALA A 420 0.05 7.92 -0.75
C ALA A 420 -1.06 6.98 -1.30
N PRO A 421 -1.51 7.12 -2.56
CA PRO A 421 -2.55 6.26 -3.12
C PRO A 421 -2.01 4.87 -3.46
N HIS A 422 -2.90 3.89 -3.61
CA HIS A 422 -2.55 2.57 -4.13
C HIS A 422 -3.11 2.37 -5.54
N TRP A 423 -2.45 1.51 -6.31
CA TRP A 423 -2.95 1.12 -7.63
C TRP A 423 -2.72 -0.36 -7.92
N TYR A 424 -3.80 -1.04 -8.31
CA TYR A 424 -3.79 -2.41 -8.80
C TYR A 424 -4.59 -2.52 -10.11
N ASP A 425 -4.24 -3.50 -10.96
CA ASP A 425 -5.13 -3.93 -12.04
C ASP A 425 -6.31 -4.70 -11.42
N LEU A 426 -7.40 -3.99 -11.16
CA LEU A 426 -8.60 -4.57 -10.54
C LEU A 426 -9.20 -5.72 -11.35
N ASN A 427 -9.06 -5.74 -12.69
CA ASN A 427 -9.61 -6.83 -13.50
C ASN A 427 -8.76 -8.10 -13.36
N ALA A 428 -7.43 -7.97 -13.45
CA ALA A 428 -6.52 -9.11 -13.29
C ALA A 428 -6.53 -9.64 -11.85
N LEU A 429 -6.53 -8.73 -10.86
CA LEU A 429 -6.59 -9.06 -9.45
C LEU A 429 -7.89 -9.77 -9.10
N PHE A 430 -9.03 -9.18 -9.48
CA PHE A 430 -10.34 -9.75 -9.18
C PHE A 430 -10.50 -11.12 -9.84
N LYS A 431 -10.17 -11.27 -11.14
CA LYS A 431 -10.34 -12.54 -11.87
C LYS A 431 -9.25 -13.58 -11.60
N LYS A 432 -8.17 -13.22 -10.90
CA LYS A 432 -6.93 -14.01 -10.76
C LYS A 432 -6.47 -14.58 -12.11
N SER A 433 -6.61 -13.80 -13.18
CA SER A 433 -6.25 -14.21 -14.54
C SER A 433 -5.88 -13.03 -15.41
N MET A 434 -5.03 -13.29 -16.40
CA MET A 434 -4.59 -12.32 -17.38
C MET A 434 -4.45 -12.97 -18.76
N GLY A 435 -4.88 -12.26 -19.80
CA GLY A 435 -4.71 -12.65 -21.19
C GLY A 435 -4.20 -11.50 -22.05
N GLU A 436 -4.59 -11.50 -23.32
CA GLU A 436 -4.21 -10.44 -24.27
C GLU A 436 -5.01 -9.14 -24.11
N MET A 437 -6.02 -9.12 -23.21
CA MET A 437 -6.88 -7.96 -22.98
C MET A 437 -6.80 -7.51 -21.51
N SER A 438 -6.62 -6.21 -21.30
CA SER A 438 -6.84 -5.54 -20.00
C SER A 438 -8.07 -4.65 -20.06
N VAL A 439 -8.64 -4.35 -18.89
CA VAL A 439 -9.86 -3.57 -18.74
C VAL A 439 -9.59 -2.36 -17.86
N ASN A 440 -10.07 -1.18 -18.26
CA ASN A 440 -10.07 0.02 -17.43
C ASN A 440 -11.29 -0.02 -16.48
N VAL A 441 -11.15 -0.76 -15.37
CA VAL A 441 -12.24 -0.97 -14.39
C VAL A 441 -12.70 0.36 -13.77
N GLN A 442 -11.76 1.23 -13.38
CA GLN A 442 -12.08 2.57 -12.86
C GLN A 442 -12.87 3.40 -13.86
N GLY A 443 -12.47 3.36 -15.14
CA GLY A 443 -13.18 4.02 -16.21
C GLY A 443 -14.63 3.52 -16.30
N LEU A 444 -14.83 2.20 -16.35
CA LEU A 444 -16.16 1.61 -16.42
C LEU A 444 -17.04 1.98 -15.22
N ALA A 445 -16.50 1.89 -14.00
CA ALA A 445 -17.20 2.27 -12.77
C ALA A 445 -17.63 3.75 -12.77
N ARG A 446 -16.96 4.60 -13.56
CA ARG A 446 -17.25 6.04 -13.73
C ARG A 446 -17.98 6.36 -15.04
N GLY A 447 -18.60 5.36 -15.68
CA GLY A 447 -19.44 5.54 -16.87
C GLY A 447 -18.68 5.60 -18.20
N MET A 448 -17.43 5.14 -18.26
CA MET A 448 -16.70 5.01 -19.53
C MET A 448 -17.42 4.04 -20.46
N PHE A 449 -17.57 4.42 -21.73
CA PHE A 449 -18.09 3.53 -22.75
C PHE A 449 -17.21 2.28 -22.92
N ILE A 450 -17.82 1.08 -22.91
CA ILE A 450 -17.11 -0.20 -22.80
C ILE A 450 -15.98 -0.38 -23.81
N LEU A 451 -16.18 -0.02 -25.08
CA LEU A 451 -15.14 -0.19 -26.12
C LEU A 451 -13.92 0.71 -25.91
N LYS A 452 -14.05 1.80 -25.13
CA LYS A 452 -12.91 2.63 -24.71
C LYS A 452 -12.18 2.09 -23.48
N ALA A 453 -12.78 1.13 -22.78
CA ALA A 453 -12.21 0.51 -21.59
C ALA A 453 -11.46 -0.80 -21.89
N LEU A 454 -11.54 -1.33 -23.11
CA LEU A 454 -10.85 -2.56 -23.52
C LEU A 454 -9.53 -2.22 -24.21
N HIS A 455 -8.45 -2.84 -23.76
CA HIS A 455 -7.10 -2.59 -24.25
C HIS A 455 -6.40 -3.91 -24.57
N PHE A 456 -5.76 -3.99 -25.74
CA PHE A 456 -5.22 -5.26 -26.27
C PHE A 456 -3.70 -5.23 -26.46
N GLY A 457 -3.07 -6.37 -26.18
CA GLY A 457 -1.64 -6.59 -26.32
C GLY A 457 -0.80 -5.78 -25.33
N ARG A 458 0.52 -5.99 -25.37
CA ARG A 458 1.49 -5.33 -24.46
C ARG A 458 1.35 -3.81 -24.43
N LYS A 459 1.33 -3.18 -25.61
CA LYS A 459 1.19 -1.73 -25.74
C LYS A 459 -0.17 -1.23 -25.23
N GLY A 460 -1.25 -1.97 -25.47
CA GLY A 460 -2.58 -1.61 -24.97
C GLY A 460 -2.63 -1.58 -23.45
N ILE A 461 -2.06 -2.60 -22.80
CA ILE A 461 -2.00 -2.70 -21.33
C ILE A 461 -1.21 -1.52 -20.74
N PHE A 462 -0.03 -1.22 -21.29
CA PHE A 462 0.73 -0.03 -20.89
C PHE A 462 -0.09 1.26 -21.02
N LEU A 463 -0.76 1.47 -22.15
CA LEU A 463 -1.59 2.66 -22.36
C LEU A 463 -2.78 2.72 -21.39
N ASN A 464 -3.37 1.57 -21.04
CA ASN A 464 -4.43 1.47 -20.04
C ASN A 464 -3.92 1.91 -18.67
N TYR A 465 -2.86 1.28 -18.18
CA TYR A 465 -2.31 1.54 -16.85
C TYR A 465 -1.79 2.97 -16.73
N LYS A 466 -1.08 3.45 -17.76
CA LYS A 466 -0.66 4.86 -17.84
C LYS A 466 -1.85 5.79 -17.73
N LYS A 467 -2.97 5.53 -18.43
CA LYS A 467 -4.16 6.38 -18.37
C LYS A 467 -4.77 6.39 -16.97
N GLN A 468 -4.87 5.24 -16.31
CA GLN A 468 -5.41 5.13 -14.94
C GLN A 468 -4.52 5.86 -13.93
N ILE A 469 -3.22 5.54 -13.90
CA ILE A 469 -2.24 6.17 -12.99
C ILE A 469 -2.18 7.69 -13.23
N GLN A 470 -2.10 8.13 -14.49
CA GLN A 470 -2.09 9.56 -14.81
C GLN A 470 -3.39 10.26 -14.36
N THR A 471 -4.53 9.58 -14.41
CA THR A 471 -5.81 10.12 -13.92
C THR A 471 -5.76 10.34 -12.41
N LEU A 472 -5.30 9.36 -11.64
CA LEU A 472 -5.14 9.47 -10.18
C LEU A 472 -4.17 10.60 -9.80
N VAL A 473 -3.01 10.67 -10.46
CA VAL A 473 -2.02 11.73 -10.23
C VAL A 473 -2.60 13.11 -10.58
N SER A 474 -3.31 13.22 -11.70
CA SER A 474 -3.92 14.49 -12.13
C SER A 474 -5.03 14.94 -11.19
N ALA A 475 -5.86 14.00 -10.71
CA ALA A 475 -6.89 14.27 -9.72
C ALA A 475 -6.26 14.76 -8.40
N ALA A 476 -5.24 14.07 -7.89
CA ALA A 476 -4.49 14.50 -6.72
C ALA A 476 -3.87 15.89 -6.91
N ARG A 477 -3.26 16.19 -8.07
CA ARG A 477 -2.69 17.51 -8.37
C ARG A 477 -3.76 18.61 -8.42
N LYS A 478 -4.94 18.30 -8.93
CA LYS A 478 -6.07 19.24 -8.98
C LYS A 478 -6.58 19.57 -7.58
N GLU A 479 -6.77 18.57 -6.73
CA GLU A 479 -7.35 18.77 -5.39
C GLU A 479 -6.31 19.24 -4.37
N LEU A 480 -5.07 18.73 -4.44
CA LEU A 480 -4.02 18.97 -3.44
C LEU A 480 -3.01 20.04 -3.86
N GLY A 481 -2.81 20.29 -5.15
CA GLY A 481 -1.76 21.17 -5.66
C GLY A 481 -0.39 20.50 -5.67
N ASP A 482 0.64 21.25 -5.25
CA ASP A 482 2.05 20.82 -5.25
C ASP A 482 2.41 20.00 -4.01
N ILE A 483 1.71 18.89 -3.77
CA ILE A 483 2.01 17.89 -2.73
C ILE A 483 2.67 16.67 -3.39
N PRO A 484 3.74 16.07 -2.85
CA PRO A 484 4.32 14.85 -3.42
C PRO A 484 3.30 13.71 -3.49
N VAL A 485 3.43 12.86 -4.52
CA VAL A 485 2.60 11.66 -4.70
C VAL A 485 3.53 10.46 -4.84
N VAL A 486 3.31 9.44 -4.02
CA VAL A 486 4.05 8.18 -4.04
C VAL A 486 3.04 7.05 -3.93
N PHE A 487 3.10 6.06 -4.82
CA PHE A 487 2.20 4.92 -4.71
C PHE A 487 2.64 3.98 -3.59
N GLY A 488 1.87 3.93 -2.50
CA GLY A 488 2.21 3.13 -1.31
C GLY A 488 2.17 1.62 -1.56
N GLU A 489 1.34 1.19 -2.51
CA GLU A 489 1.29 -0.19 -2.98
C GLU A 489 0.97 -0.25 -4.47
N CYS A 490 1.67 -1.14 -5.16
CA CYS A 490 1.34 -1.62 -6.51
C CYS A 490 1.98 -2.99 -6.75
N GLY A 491 1.30 -3.89 -7.46
CA GLY A 491 1.80 -5.26 -7.59
C GLY A 491 0.93 -6.16 -8.47
N VAL A 492 1.34 -7.42 -8.56
CA VAL A 492 0.61 -8.47 -9.29
C VAL A 492 0.57 -9.76 -8.46
N PRO A 493 -0.55 -10.49 -8.46
CA PRO A 493 -0.56 -11.85 -7.93
C PRO A 493 0.38 -12.75 -8.74
N MET A 494 1.12 -13.60 -8.06
CA MET A 494 1.97 -14.64 -8.65
C MET A 494 1.14 -15.86 -9.06
N ASP A 495 -0.05 -16.05 -8.48
CA ASP A 495 -0.94 -17.20 -8.67
C ASP A 495 -1.96 -17.03 -9.83
N LEU A 496 -1.71 -16.10 -10.75
CA LEU A 496 -2.58 -15.89 -11.93
C LEU A 496 -2.70 -17.15 -12.82
N ASN A 497 -3.81 -17.22 -13.56
CA ASN A 497 -4.05 -18.23 -14.60
C ASN A 497 -3.97 -19.67 -14.06
N GLY A 498 -4.52 -19.90 -12.87
CA GLY A 498 -4.47 -21.21 -12.22
C GLY A 498 -3.07 -21.62 -11.80
N GLU A 499 -2.25 -20.66 -11.33
CA GLU A 499 -0.88 -20.86 -10.86
C GLU A 499 0.10 -21.33 -11.95
N GLU A 500 -0.14 -20.97 -13.22
CA GLU A 500 0.69 -21.39 -14.36
C GLU A 500 2.18 -21.12 -14.10
N ALA A 501 2.52 -19.90 -13.66
CA ALA A 501 3.90 -19.50 -13.42
C ALA A 501 4.55 -20.27 -12.26
N LEU A 502 3.81 -20.56 -11.19
CA LEU A 502 4.32 -21.33 -10.04
C LEU A 502 4.58 -22.80 -10.42
N LYS A 503 3.79 -23.35 -11.34
CA LYS A 503 3.92 -24.75 -11.81
C LYS A 503 5.01 -24.92 -12.86
N THR A 504 5.20 -23.92 -13.73
CA THR A 504 6.02 -24.06 -14.94
C THR A 504 7.28 -23.20 -14.94
N GLY A 505 7.37 -22.20 -14.05
CA GLY A 505 8.40 -21.17 -14.09
C GLY A 505 8.19 -20.13 -15.20
N ASN A 506 7.11 -20.20 -15.98
CA ASN A 506 6.80 -19.25 -17.04
C ASN A 506 6.06 -18.02 -16.49
N TRP A 507 6.79 -16.92 -16.31
CA TRP A 507 6.27 -15.68 -15.72
C TRP A 507 5.69 -14.68 -16.74
N LYS A 508 5.47 -15.10 -18.00
CA LYS A 508 5.07 -14.23 -19.12
C LYS A 508 3.95 -13.23 -18.78
N TRP A 509 2.93 -13.64 -18.04
CA TRP A 509 1.76 -12.80 -17.75
C TRP A 509 2.04 -11.79 -16.64
N GLN A 510 2.73 -12.23 -15.58
CA GLN A 510 3.16 -11.40 -14.46
C GLN A 510 4.20 -10.38 -14.93
N GLU A 511 5.19 -10.79 -15.71
CA GLU A 511 6.19 -9.89 -16.33
C GLU A 511 5.52 -8.82 -17.16
N ARG A 512 4.51 -9.19 -17.97
CA ARG A 512 3.77 -8.25 -18.80
C ARG A 512 3.01 -7.21 -17.97
N ILE A 513 2.35 -7.62 -16.89
CA ILE A 513 1.63 -6.71 -16.00
C ILE A 513 2.61 -5.77 -15.30
N VAL A 514 3.68 -6.32 -14.71
CA VAL A 514 4.67 -5.55 -13.95
C VAL A 514 5.42 -4.57 -14.85
N ASP A 515 5.83 -5.00 -16.05
CA ASP A 515 6.48 -4.13 -17.01
C ASP A 515 5.57 -2.96 -17.42
N ALA A 516 4.31 -3.24 -17.76
CA ALA A 516 3.34 -2.20 -18.11
C ALA A 516 3.08 -1.24 -16.95
N MET A 517 2.99 -1.76 -15.72
CA MET A 517 2.73 -0.99 -14.51
C MET A 517 3.90 -0.08 -14.16
N LEU A 518 5.12 -0.62 -14.13
CA LEU A 518 6.32 0.16 -13.81
C LEU A 518 6.63 1.19 -14.91
N SER A 519 6.47 0.82 -16.19
CA SER A 519 6.57 1.77 -17.30
C SER A 519 5.55 2.90 -17.18
N ALA A 520 4.33 2.61 -16.71
CA ALA A 520 3.30 3.61 -16.48
C ALA A 520 3.68 4.58 -15.35
N MET A 521 4.16 4.07 -14.21
CA MET A 521 4.67 4.88 -13.09
C MET A 521 5.82 5.80 -13.54
N GLU A 522 6.79 5.25 -14.27
CA GLU A 522 7.93 5.99 -14.86
C GLU A 522 7.46 7.12 -15.76
N SER A 523 6.50 6.82 -16.65
CA SER A 523 5.96 7.82 -17.58
C SER A 523 5.15 8.94 -16.90
N CYS A 524 4.70 8.70 -15.66
CA CYS A 524 4.00 9.66 -14.83
C CYS A 524 4.93 10.38 -13.83
N LEU A 525 6.22 10.01 -13.77
CA LEU A 525 7.23 10.57 -12.86
C LEU A 525 6.81 10.50 -11.38
N VAL A 526 6.32 9.33 -10.96
CA VAL A 526 5.90 9.06 -9.58
C VAL A 526 6.71 7.93 -8.96
N GLY A 527 7.04 8.10 -7.68
CA GLY A 527 7.64 7.06 -6.87
C GLY A 527 6.62 5.98 -6.49
N PHE A 528 7.10 4.82 -6.07
CA PHE A 528 6.24 3.69 -5.70
C PHE A 528 6.92 2.69 -4.75
N ASN A 529 6.10 1.91 -4.06
CA ASN A 529 6.50 0.74 -3.28
C ASN A 529 5.81 -0.52 -3.82
N LEU A 530 6.59 -1.48 -4.32
CA LEU A 530 6.08 -2.74 -4.87
C LEU A 530 5.52 -3.65 -3.77
N TRP A 531 4.32 -4.19 -3.98
CA TRP A 531 3.70 -5.22 -3.16
C TRP A 531 3.97 -6.61 -3.76
N THR A 532 4.77 -7.48 -3.11
CA THR A 532 5.52 -7.26 -1.86
C THR A 532 6.84 -8.05 -1.83
N TYR A 533 7.78 -7.62 -0.98
CA TYR A 533 8.95 -8.41 -0.61
C TYR A 533 8.64 -9.20 0.66
N ASN A 534 8.23 -10.46 0.51
CA ASN A 534 7.93 -11.36 1.63
C ASN A 534 8.80 -12.63 1.58
N PRO A 535 9.82 -12.76 2.45
CA PRO A 535 10.69 -13.95 2.44
C PRO A 535 10.03 -15.22 2.98
N THR A 536 8.98 -15.12 3.80
CA THR A 536 8.26 -16.31 4.29
C THR A 536 7.23 -16.83 3.28
N ASN A 537 7.03 -16.12 2.16
CA ASN A 537 6.09 -16.51 1.13
C ASN A 537 6.54 -17.79 0.42
N ASN A 538 5.61 -18.74 0.28
CA ASN A 538 5.84 -19.99 -0.44
C ASN A 538 4.75 -20.22 -1.50
N ASP A 539 5.01 -21.15 -2.42
CA ASP A 539 4.12 -21.36 -3.58
C ASP A 539 2.80 -22.03 -3.23
N HIS A 540 2.73 -22.67 -2.07
CA HIS A 540 1.57 -23.42 -1.63
C HIS A 540 0.60 -22.60 -0.78
N SER A 541 1.10 -22.00 0.30
CA SER A 541 0.30 -21.25 1.29
C SER A 541 0.41 -19.73 1.16
N GLY A 542 1.12 -19.22 0.14
CA GLY A 542 1.20 -17.79 -0.14
C GLY A 542 1.90 -17.03 1.00
N ASP A 543 1.24 -15.97 1.47
CA ASP A 543 1.74 -14.97 2.41
C ASP A 543 1.55 -15.31 3.90
N GLU A 544 1.13 -16.54 4.22
CA GLU A 544 0.81 -17.04 5.57
C GLU A 544 -0.43 -16.40 6.22
N TRP A 545 -1.21 -15.60 5.47
CA TRP A 545 -2.40 -14.93 5.98
C TRP A 545 -3.70 -15.41 5.34
N ASN A 546 -3.82 -15.35 4.01
CA ASN A 546 -5.07 -15.65 3.30
C ASN A 546 -4.83 -16.48 2.02
N ALA A 547 -3.65 -17.11 1.96
CA ALA A 547 -3.15 -17.86 0.81
C ALA A 547 -2.91 -17.02 -0.46
N GLU A 548 -2.85 -15.69 -0.36
CA GLU A 548 -2.42 -14.88 -1.48
C GLU A 548 -0.92 -14.95 -1.70
N ASN A 549 -0.52 -14.99 -2.96
CA ASN A 549 0.89 -15.01 -3.34
C ASN A 549 1.17 -13.78 -4.18
N PHE A 550 1.65 -12.71 -3.56
CA PHE A 550 2.11 -11.49 -4.24
C PHE A 550 3.62 -11.32 -4.22
N SER A 551 4.33 -12.20 -3.49
CA SER A 551 5.73 -11.95 -3.22
C SER A 551 6.57 -12.12 -4.47
N PHE A 552 7.31 -11.08 -4.84
CA PHE A 552 8.33 -11.14 -5.90
C PHE A 552 9.66 -11.72 -5.39
N PHE A 553 9.68 -12.25 -4.17
CA PHE A 553 10.78 -13.02 -3.62
C PHE A 553 10.25 -14.26 -2.87
N SER A 554 10.94 -15.38 -2.96
CA SER A 554 10.63 -16.57 -2.17
C SER A 554 11.88 -17.38 -1.85
N ASP A 555 12.10 -17.67 -0.57
CA ASP A 555 13.20 -18.52 -0.14
C ASP A 555 13.01 -19.98 -0.59
N GLU A 556 11.77 -20.45 -0.74
CA GLU A 556 11.49 -21.76 -1.34
C GLU A 556 11.93 -21.81 -2.81
N SER A 557 11.67 -20.73 -3.57
CA SER A 557 12.21 -20.60 -4.93
C SER A 557 13.74 -20.58 -4.91
N ARG A 558 14.38 -19.90 -3.93
CA ARG A 558 15.85 -19.91 -3.75
C ARG A 558 16.41 -21.32 -3.56
N LYS A 559 15.77 -22.13 -2.70
CA LYS A 559 16.18 -23.51 -2.38
C LYS A 559 16.02 -24.50 -3.54
N ARG A 560 15.10 -24.23 -4.48
CA ARG A 560 14.83 -25.09 -5.65
C ARG A 560 15.79 -24.87 -6.83
N ILE A 561 16.59 -23.79 -6.82
CA ILE A 561 17.58 -23.52 -7.87
C ILE A 561 18.66 -24.61 -7.80
N SER A 562 18.83 -25.39 -8.87
CA SER A 562 19.91 -26.38 -8.98
C SER A 562 21.28 -25.68 -8.92
N THR A 563 22.31 -26.41 -8.48
CA THR A 563 23.70 -25.90 -8.40
C THR A 563 24.23 -25.29 -9.71
N GLU A 564 23.65 -25.64 -10.87
CA GLU A 564 24.02 -25.11 -12.18
C GLU A 564 23.36 -23.76 -12.51
N ALA A 565 22.10 -23.53 -12.10
CA ALA A 565 21.44 -22.21 -12.24
C ALA A 565 21.85 -21.22 -11.13
N ALA A 566 22.33 -21.74 -10.00
CA ALA A 566 23.00 -20.94 -8.96
C ALA A 566 24.36 -20.39 -9.44
N ALA A 567 24.99 -21.01 -10.44
CA ALA A 567 26.27 -20.56 -10.99
C ALA A 567 26.15 -19.35 -11.94
N THR A 568 24.94 -19.05 -12.46
CA THR A 568 24.68 -17.95 -13.40
C THR A 568 23.88 -16.79 -12.81
N SER A 569 23.23 -16.99 -11.65
CA SER A 569 22.58 -15.92 -10.88
C SER A 569 23.56 -15.29 -9.90
N SER A 570 23.53 -13.96 -9.75
CA SER A 570 24.18 -13.35 -8.59
C SER A 570 23.54 -13.94 -7.33
N GLY A 571 24.32 -14.26 -6.29
CA GLY A 571 23.76 -14.87 -5.07
C GLY A 571 22.62 -14.07 -4.43
N LEU A 572 22.54 -12.76 -4.72
CA LEU A 572 21.45 -11.88 -4.29
C LEU A 572 20.17 -12.04 -5.12
N ASP A 573 20.24 -12.40 -6.40
CA ASP A 573 19.06 -12.61 -7.24
C ASP A 573 18.35 -13.93 -6.97
N ALA A 574 19.04 -14.89 -6.33
CA ALA A 574 18.47 -16.19 -6.00
C ALA A 574 17.20 -16.03 -5.15
N GLY A 575 16.09 -16.62 -5.63
CA GLY A 575 14.75 -16.51 -5.03
C GLY A 575 13.92 -15.32 -5.51
N GLY A 576 14.51 -14.36 -6.24
CA GLY A 576 13.77 -13.26 -6.87
C GLY A 576 12.93 -13.74 -8.05
N ARG A 577 11.78 -13.11 -8.25
CA ARG A 577 10.84 -13.33 -9.34
C ARG A 577 10.68 -12.02 -10.11
N LEU A 578 10.45 -12.12 -11.42
CA LEU A 578 10.18 -10.96 -12.29
C LEU A 578 11.32 -9.92 -12.32
N LEU A 579 12.55 -10.30 -11.96
CA LEU A 579 13.68 -9.34 -11.86
C LEU A 579 14.01 -8.67 -13.19
N ASP A 580 13.75 -9.34 -14.32
CA ASP A 580 13.96 -8.78 -15.67
C ASP A 580 13.07 -7.57 -15.98
N VAL A 581 11.97 -7.41 -15.24
CA VAL A 581 11.07 -6.25 -15.38
C VAL A 581 11.03 -5.36 -14.14
N ILE A 582 11.47 -5.84 -12.97
CA ILE A 582 11.55 -5.05 -11.72
C ILE A 582 12.84 -4.23 -11.66
N VAL A 583 13.98 -4.81 -12.03
CA VAL A 583 15.30 -4.18 -11.85
C VAL A 583 15.61 -3.26 -13.03
N ARG A 584 15.12 -2.01 -12.95
CA ARG A 584 15.15 -1.04 -14.06
C ARG A 584 16.08 0.15 -13.77
N PRO A 585 16.70 0.77 -14.77
CA PRO A 585 17.44 2.03 -14.59
C PRO A 585 16.51 3.18 -14.21
N TYR A 586 17.00 4.10 -13.39
CA TYR A 586 16.28 5.33 -13.06
C TYR A 586 17.21 6.43 -12.52
N ALA A 587 16.76 7.68 -12.59
CA ALA A 587 17.49 8.81 -12.00
C ALA A 587 17.27 8.84 -10.48
N VAL A 588 18.27 8.40 -9.71
CA VAL A 588 18.25 8.40 -8.23
C VAL A 588 18.11 9.82 -7.70
N ALA A 589 18.92 10.74 -8.25
CA ALA A 589 18.91 12.15 -7.88
C ALA A 589 19.13 13.00 -9.13
N THR A 590 18.26 13.99 -9.36
CA THR A 590 18.27 14.83 -10.56
C THR A 590 18.70 16.25 -10.22
N ALA A 591 19.78 16.73 -10.83
CA ALA A 591 20.23 18.12 -10.74
C ALA A 591 19.36 19.04 -11.62
N GLY A 592 18.09 19.17 -11.25
CA GLY A 592 17.07 19.85 -12.03
C GLY A 592 15.67 19.27 -11.85
N THR A 593 14.78 19.53 -12.80
CA THR A 593 13.39 19.03 -12.77
C THR A 593 13.21 17.91 -13.79
N PRO A 594 12.80 16.70 -13.36
CA PRO A 594 12.46 15.61 -14.27
C PRO A 594 11.36 16.01 -15.26
N LEU A 595 11.51 15.64 -16.54
CA LEU A 595 10.54 15.93 -17.60
C LEU A 595 9.95 14.65 -18.22
N SER A 596 10.74 13.59 -18.34
CA SER A 596 10.25 12.26 -18.77
C SER A 596 11.29 11.18 -18.49
N ALA A 597 10.84 9.98 -18.12
CA ALA A 597 11.65 8.77 -18.03
C ALA A 597 10.96 7.64 -18.80
N GLN A 598 11.72 6.84 -19.55
CA GLN A 598 11.24 5.68 -20.29
C GLN A 598 12.30 4.59 -20.29
N PHE A 599 11.90 3.36 -19.96
CA PHE A 599 12.73 2.17 -20.10
C PHE A 599 12.00 1.13 -20.95
N GLU A 600 12.67 0.60 -21.96
CA GLU A 600 12.16 -0.47 -22.81
C GLU A 600 12.87 -1.77 -22.44
N THR A 601 12.15 -2.68 -21.78
CA THR A 601 12.69 -3.95 -21.26
C THR A 601 13.23 -4.86 -22.37
N SER A 602 12.63 -4.83 -23.57
CA SER A 602 13.05 -5.70 -24.68
C SER A 602 14.41 -5.34 -25.28
N THR A 603 14.83 -4.07 -25.20
CA THR A 603 16.09 -3.56 -25.76
C THR A 603 17.05 -3.04 -24.71
N ALA A 604 16.63 -2.97 -23.45
CA ALA A 604 17.32 -2.27 -22.37
C ALA A 604 17.62 -0.79 -22.69
N ALA A 605 16.85 -0.14 -23.56
CA ALA A 605 17.00 1.28 -23.86
C ALA A 605 16.38 2.14 -22.74
N PHE A 606 17.13 3.11 -22.22
CA PHE A 606 16.67 4.02 -21.18
C PHE A 606 16.83 5.48 -21.61
N THR A 607 15.71 6.18 -21.80
CA THR A 607 15.71 7.61 -22.12
C THR A 607 15.27 8.42 -20.91
N TYR A 608 16.09 9.40 -20.53
CA TYR A 608 15.78 10.33 -19.46
C TYR A 608 15.93 11.79 -19.91
N ARG A 609 14.94 12.62 -19.59
CA ARG A 609 14.93 14.05 -19.87
C ARG A 609 14.63 14.83 -18.61
N PHE A 610 15.36 15.92 -18.41
CA PHE A 610 15.18 16.84 -17.28
C PHE A 610 15.56 18.26 -17.70
N SER A 611 15.01 19.28 -17.04
CA SER A 611 15.49 20.65 -17.18
C SER A 611 16.51 20.94 -16.09
N SER A 612 17.64 21.55 -16.44
CA SER A 612 18.62 22.02 -15.46
C SER A 612 18.91 23.51 -15.64
N PRO A 613 19.39 24.22 -14.60
CA PRO A 613 19.87 25.59 -14.74
C PRO A 613 20.93 25.69 -15.85
N PHE A 614 20.93 26.81 -16.56
CA PHE A 614 21.99 27.11 -17.53
C PHE A 614 23.28 27.46 -16.76
N LEU A 615 24.35 26.72 -17.02
CA LEU A 615 25.66 26.90 -16.36
C LEU A 615 26.67 27.35 -17.42
N PRO A 616 26.78 28.67 -17.70
CA PRO A 616 27.73 29.15 -18.67
C PRO A 616 29.14 28.76 -18.20
N ARG A 617 29.99 28.39 -19.16
CA ARG A 617 31.43 28.37 -18.95
C ARG A 617 31.84 29.75 -18.44
N ALA A 618 32.03 29.90 -17.13
CA ALA A 618 32.63 31.09 -16.58
C ALA A 618 33.92 31.33 -17.36
N VAL A 619 34.20 32.59 -17.72
CA VAL A 619 35.45 33.00 -18.37
C VAL A 619 36.59 32.81 -17.36
N VAL A 620 36.86 31.56 -17.00
CA VAL A 620 37.97 31.15 -16.17
C VAL A 620 39.05 30.75 -17.15
N SER A 621 40.06 31.60 -17.21
CA SER A 621 41.38 31.35 -17.79
C SER A 621 41.71 29.84 -17.86
N ILE A 622 41.74 29.34 -19.09
CA ILE A 622 42.58 28.29 -19.67
C ILE A 622 43.35 27.42 -18.64
N LYS A 623 42.93 26.15 -18.49
CA LYS A 623 43.76 24.90 -18.59
C LYS A 623 43.14 23.66 -17.89
N LYS A 624 42.05 23.78 -17.13
CA LYS A 624 41.36 22.63 -16.49
C LYS A 624 39.84 22.76 -16.59
N GLU A 625 39.13 21.68 -16.93
CA GLU A 625 37.67 21.64 -16.77
C GLU A 625 37.32 21.77 -15.28
N PRO A 626 36.31 22.59 -14.91
CA PRO A 626 35.89 22.70 -13.53
C PRO A 626 35.32 21.37 -13.05
N THR A 627 35.78 20.90 -11.88
CA THR A 627 35.21 19.72 -11.21
C THR A 627 33.73 19.98 -10.91
N PRO A 628 32.81 19.07 -11.27
CA PRO A 628 31.40 19.26 -10.98
C PRO A 628 31.15 19.23 -9.47
N THR A 629 30.22 20.05 -9.00
CA THR A 629 29.73 20.01 -7.61
C THR A 629 28.52 19.10 -7.50
N THR A 630 28.29 18.43 -6.36
CA THR A 630 27.14 17.51 -6.17
C THR A 630 25.79 18.07 -6.63
N PRO A 631 25.40 19.34 -6.34
CA PRO A 631 24.13 19.91 -6.81
C PRO A 631 23.96 19.98 -8.34
N SER A 632 25.08 19.89 -9.09
CA SER A 632 25.09 19.93 -10.56
C SER A 632 25.12 18.55 -11.23
N ILE A 633 25.14 17.48 -10.43
CA ILE A 633 25.28 16.10 -10.90
C ILE A 633 23.95 15.36 -10.77
N THR A 634 23.46 14.87 -11.89
CA THR A 634 22.38 13.86 -11.93
C THR A 634 23.01 12.49 -11.77
N GLU A 635 22.48 11.68 -10.85
CA GLU A 635 22.88 10.30 -10.60
C GLU A 635 21.80 9.35 -11.10
N ILE A 636 22.21 8.35 -11.87
CA ILE A 636 21.35 7.33 -12.47
C ILE A 636 21.80 5.97 -11.94
N TYR A 637 20.85 5.20 -11.41
CA TYR A 637 21.03 3.79 -11.13
C TYR A 637 21.06 3.03 -12.45
N LEU A 638 22.13 2.27 -12.67
CA LEU A 638 22.38 1.54 -13.91
C LEU A 638 22.57 0.05 -13.58
N PRO A 639 21.49 -0.76 -13.60
CA PRO A 639 21.52 -2.12 -13.10
C PRO A 639 22.46 -3.03 -13.89
N SER A 640 23.31 -3.79 -13.21
CA SER A 640 24.29 -4.71 -13.83
C SER A 640 23.64 -5.84 -14.63
N ARG A 641 22.36 -6.14 -14.33
CA ARG A 641 21.50 -7.05 -15.09
C ARG A 641 21.36 -6.64 -16.56
N HIS A 642 21.31 -5.35 -16.84
CA HIS A 642 21.08 -4.81 -18.18
C HIS A 642 22.31 -4.10 -18.76
N TYR A 643 23.18 -3.56 -17.91
CA TYR A 643 24.28 -2.70 -18.33
C TYR A 643 25.61 -3.20 -17.79
N GLN A 644 26.49 -3.59 -18.71
CA GLN A 644 27.82 -4.11 -18.38
C GLN A 644 28.89 -3.27 -19.09
N GLU A 645 30.07 -3.16 -18.46
CA GLU A 645 31.20 -2.45 -19.04
C GLU A 645 31.54 -2.98 -20.45
N GLY A 646 31.79 -2.05 -21.38
CA GLY A 646 32.05 -2.36 -22.78
C GLY A 646 30.83 -2.78 -23.63
N LYS A 647 29.64 -2.89 -23.04
CA LYS A 647 28.38 -3.28 -23.74
C LYS A 647 27.30 -2.18 -23.74
N VAL A 648 27.66 -0.95 -23.35
CA VAL A 648 26.72 0.19 -23.27
C VAL A 648 27.06 1.20 -24.35
N SER A 649 26.06 1.54 -25.17
CA SER A 649 26.06 2.70 -26.06
C SER A 649 25.23 3.81 -25.42
N TRP A 650 25.64 5.07 -25.58
CA TRP A 650 24.94 6.20 -24.98
C TRP A 650 24.89 7.40 -25.93
N LEU A 651 23.87 8.24 -25.74
CA LEU A 651 23.80 9.57 -26.32
C LEU A 651 23.50 10.58 -25.21
N VAL A 652 24.23 11.70 -25.19
CA VAL A 652 23.97 12.79 -24.24
C VAL A 652 23.82 14.11 -24.98
N SER A 653 22.99 15.00 -24.44
CA SER A 653 22.85 16.36 -24.99
C SER A 653 24.19 17.11 -25.05
N PRO A 654 24.34 18.10 -25.96
CA PRO A 654 25.58 18.87 -26.07
C PRO A 654 26.05 19.44 -24.73
N GLY A 655 27.36 19.38 -24.50
CA GLY A 655 27.98 19.79 -23.24
C GLY A 655 27.90 18.75 -22.11
N GLY A 656 27.24 17.61 -22.34
CA GLY A 656 27.17 16.52 -21.37
C GLY A 656 28.53 15.87 -21.09
N ARG A 657 28.70 15.44 -19.85
CA ARG A 657 29.80 14.63 -19.36
C ARG A 657 29.21 13.46 -18.57
N LEU A 658 29.83 12.29 -18.69
CA LEU A 658 29.38 11.06 -18.05
C LEU A 658 30.55 10.43 -17.31
N LYS A 659 30.27 9.86 -16.13
CA LYS A 659 31.17 8.93 -15.44
C LYS A 659 30.37 7.68 -15.08
N PHE A 660 30.77 6.55 -15.65
CA PHE A 660 30.22 5.25 -15.28
C PHE A 660 30.98 4.68 -14.09
N ASP A 661 30.24 4.09 -13.16
CA ASP A 661 30.75 3.30 -12.05
C ASP A 661 29.93 2.00 -12.02
N PHE A 662 30.33 1.07 -12.90
CA PHE A 662 29.66 -0.22 -13.06
C PHE A 662 29.66 -1.07 -11.76
N PRO A 663 30.76 -1.14 -10.98
CA PRO A 663 30.76 -1.87 -9.70
C PRO A 663 29.66 -1.40 -8.74
N ASN A 664 29.43 -0.08 -8.65
CA ASN A 664 28.36 0.47 -7.80
C ASN A 664 27.02 0.66 -8.53
N GLN A 665 26.92 0.23 -9.80
CA GLN A 665 25.72 0.36 -10.64
C GLN A 665 25.26 1.82 -10.75
N ARG A 666 26.21 2.73 -11.03
CA ARG A 666 25.97 4.17 -11.12
C ARG A 666 26.44 4.78 -12.42
N LEU A 667 25.71 5.79 -12.84
CA LEU A 667 26.07 6.71 -13.89
C LEU A 667 25.87 8.15 -13.39
N PHE A 668 26.95 8.93 -13.38
CA PHE A 668 26.92 10.34 -13.03
C PHE A 668 26.93 11.19 -14.30
N VAL A 669 26.03 12.18 -14.38
CA VAL A 669 25.84 13.04 -15.54
C VAL A 669 25.82 14.50 -15.12
N TRP A 670 26.65 15.32 -15.76
CA TRP A 670 26.64 16.79 -15.59
C TRP A 670 26.84 17.49 -16.93
N PHE A 671 26.58 18.80 -16.95
CA PHE A 671 26.62 19.60 -18.18
C PHE A 671 27.49 20.84 -18.01
N VAL A 672 28.28 21.14 -19.04
CA VAL A 672 29.02 22.39 -19.18
C VAL A 672 28.50 23.10 -20.43
N ASP A 673 27.77 24.20 -20.25
CA ASP A 673 27.20 24.92 -21.39
C ASP A 673 28.24 25.81 -22.08
N ALA A 674 28.19 25.83 -23.41
CA ALA A 674 28.90 26.85 -24.17
C ALA A 674 28.37 28.24 -23.82
N PRO A 675 29.23 29.29 -23.83
CA PRO A 675 28.76 30.65 -23.65
C PRO A 675 27.63 30.97 -24.65
N PRO A 676 26.56 31.66 -24.23
CA PRO A 676 25.51 32.05 -25.16
C PRO A 676 26.08 33.01 -26.22
N ASP A 677 25.57 32.94 -27.44
CA ASP A 677 25.82 33.94 -28.47
C ASP A 677 25.38 35.32 -27.91
N PRO A 678 26.22 36.38 -27.99
CA PRO A 678 25.85 37.71 -27.51
C PRO A 678 24.54 38.26 -28.09
N SER A 679 24.10 37.76 -29.26
CA SER A 679 22.84 38.12 -29.90
C SER A 679 21.61 37.33 -29.40
N SER A 680 21.81 36.31 -28.57
CA SER A 680 20.76 35.42 -28.08
C SER A 680 20.18 35.88 -26.73
N ARG A 681 18.86 35.69 -26.53
CA ARG A 681 18.22 35.95 -25.23
C ARG A 681 18.84 35.05 -24.16
N PRO A 682 19.08 35.55 -22.93
CA PRO A 682 19.68 34.76 -21.86
C PRO A 682 18.81 33.54 -21.54
N ARG A 683 19.35 32.34 -21.77
CA ARG A 683 18.70 31.08 -21.40
C ARG A 683 18.88 30.84 -19.90
N LYS A 684 17.77 30.70 -19.18
CA LYS A 684 17.78 30.39 -17.73
C LYS A 684 17.80 28.88 -17.44
N GLN A 685 17.25 28.07 -18.33
CA GLN A 685 17.17 26.62 -18.22
C GLN A 685 17.48 25.97 -19.56
N SER A 686 18.02 24.75 -19.49
CA SER A 686 18.29 23.89 -20.63
C SER A 686 17.61 22.54 -20.45
N VAL A 687 16.96 22.04 -21.50
CA VAL A 687 16.46 20.66 -21.53
C VAL A 687 17.63 19.74 -21.81
N ARG A 688 17.88 18.81 -20.90
CA ARG A 688 18.89 17.77 -20.98
C ARG A 688 18.22 16.46 -21.36
N ARG A 689 18.94 15.66 -22.13
CA ARG A 689 18.56 14.31 -22.55
C ARG A 689 19.78 13.40 -22.45
N ILE A 690 19.55 12.21 -21.91
CA ILE A 690 20.43 11.07 -21.98
C ILE A 690 19.64 9.87 -22.50
N ASP A 691 20.25 9.10 -23.39
CA ASP A 691 19.74 7.84 -23.93
C ASP A 691 20.78 6.73 -23.73
#